data_AF-A0A958LIX5-F1
#
_entry.id   AF-A0A958LIX5-F1
#
_cell.length_a   1.000
_cell.length_b   1.000
_cell.length_c   1.000
_cell.angle_alpha   90.00
_cell.angle_beta   90.00
_cell.angle_gamma   90.00
#
_symmetry.space_group_name_H-M   'P 1'
#
loop_
_entity.id
_entity.type
_entity.pdbx_description
1 polymer ?
#
loop_
_entity_poly.entity_id
_entity_poly.type
_entity_poly.pdbx_seq_one_letter_code
_entity_poly.pdbx_strand_id
1 'polypeptide(L)'
;KSGLYHAAQSQKGQIRISERLNPYNWSGIFKHELSHQLWIERCGTSKNPMEDFLHEAFALWFSGDSQRIVNQSKQFSYISEARRYLLKMKNRSKITNHASAQQALSRLLVIKNKDRPWSLFFRSLIQECAHPHPHAIQFWQLIEKVDYQAAEPRIHYYLEDGISGYPLAKEGNPESSFPVGSILKPLTLALISKLKQGLTSRQDQTWSCPYPQIRSRHWEWPEALVKSCNGFFLDHQLSEKDYSQWIKFWKQLGVSHEGMSISQIIGLGGSLKLSLYQILSAYHWLEFNSPQIISTLQQTAVVGTLAHLPSSSWFAKNGIALKSGSVRSSRGVPINSWIVAMGPKIPSGEHSFRAIIHGEAMSTMELLTKLKNRLIHRPWPSSQTASVQILGLVPMAKIELSCQTGGPLLVRIPGEEWKLKSLPPTSLTAYQNQEIMCLFGPLSLSFPDRSGKPLTRPYFGRIKIGSLSDLPTAPRRPYPLDPRHTKARRGSPLIFTTSVQHYIEQVIASEFPRGHIETLKALAWGVRYNLHHSPHQLRPVCDTTHCQVFAYQSQLSSSLKNKVRKAVEEMMALQGPLQHEMENKLKLNDWFPFSLGGFKAWSKSLSTQKISAQLGLHSTPLVIDKTSPRQLSLKLKSGEAITLNCELFRNQLKLPSCPQSFTQTKADHWKFSGNGEGHGLGLSLIEADLRARSGLSFVQILEELSKDPTKLR
;
A
#
# COMPACT_ATOMS: atom_id res chain seq x y z
N LYS A 1 -51.54 -6.87 -6.19
CA LYS A 1 -50.75 -7.88 -6.93
C LYS A 1 -51.29 -7.96 -8.38
N SER A 2 -50.73 -7.17 -9.31
CA SER A 2 -50.83 -7.29 -10.80
C SER A 2 -50.44 -6.00 -11.56
N GLY A 3 -50.22 -4.86 -10.90
CA GLY A 3 -50.16 -3.54 -11.55
C GLY A 3 -48.89 -3.12 -12.31
N LEU A 4 -48.01 -4.04 -12.73
CA LEU A 4 -46.81 -3.71 -13.54
C LEU A 4 -46.78 -4.44 -14.89
N TYR A 5 -47.80 -5.24 -15.20
CA TYR A 5 -47.71 -6.20 -16.30
C TYR A 5 -47.88 -5.63 -17.71
N HIS A 6 -48.28 -4.37 -17.86
CA HIS A 6 -48.29 -3.68 -19.16
C HIS A 6 -47.87 -2.22 -18.97
N ALA A 7 -46.56 -1.98 -18.89
CA ALA A 7 -45.98 -0.64 -18.97
C ALA A 7 -46.33 0.01 -20.31
N ALA A 8 -46.34 -0.81 -21.36
CA ALA A 8 -46.94 -0.51 -22.62
C ALA A 8 -47.51 -1.79 -23.24
N GLN A 9 -48.36 -1.65 -24.25
CA GLN A 9 -48.89 -2.78 -25.01
C GLN A 9 -49.02 -2.38 -26.46
N SER A 10 -48.43 -3.18 -27.35
CA SER A 10 -48.70 -3.08 -28.76
C SER A 10 -49.90 -3.95 -29.18
N GLN A 11 -50.89 -3.33 -29.81
CA GLN A 11 -52.04 -4.04 -30.39
C GLN A 11 -52.42 -3.40 -31.73
N LYS A 12 -52.46 -4.21 -32.80
CA LYS A 12 -52.88 -3.80 -34.15
C LYS A 12 -52.15 -2.54 -34.67
N GLY A 13 -50.83 -2.46 -34.50
CA GLY A 13 -50.01 -1.33 -34.98
C GLY A 13 -50.09 -0.07 -34.10
N GLN A 14 -50.77 -0.11 -32.96
CA GLN A 14 -50.76 0.98 -31.98
C GLN A 14 -50.00 0.56 -30.71
N ILE A 15 -49.04 1.40 -30.29
CA ILE A 15 -48.33 1.24 -29.00
C ILE A 15 -49.01 2.13 -27.97
N ARG A 16 -49.62 1.53 -26.95
CA ARG A 16 -50.23 2.27 -25.82
C ARG A 16 -49.29 2.21 -24.64
N ILE A 17 -48.79 3.36 -24.18
CA ILE A 17 -47.91 3.48 -23.00
C ILE A 17 -48.74 3.98 -21.83
N SER A 18 -48.57 3.38 -20.65
CA SER A 18 -49.27 3.78 -19.44
C SER A 18 -48.79 5.16 -18.94
N GLU A 19 -49.72 6.09 -18.70
CA GLU A 19 -49.44 7.44 -18.17
C GLU A 19 -48.79 7.43 -16.78
N ARG A 20 -48.83 6.30 -16.06
CA ARG A 20 -48.25 6.16 -14.71
C ARG A 20 -46.74 5.92 -14.70
N LEU A 21 -46.10 5.91 -15.87
CA LEU A 21 -44.66 5.67 -15.99
C LEU A 21 -43.87 6.97 -15.90
N ASN A 22 -42.72 6.92 -15.24
CA ASN A 22 -41.77 8.03 -15.21
C ASN A 22 -41.36 8.43 -16.66
N PRO A 23 -41.51 9.71 -17.06
CA PRO A 23 -41.19 10.20 -18.40
C PRO A 23 -39.78 9.85 -18.89
N TYR A 24 -38.80 9.77 -17.98
CA TYR A 24 -37.42 9.39 -18.31
C TYR A 24 -37.29 7.94 -18.83
N ASN A 25 -38.27 7.08 -18.57
CA ASN A 25 -38.28 5.69 -19.04
C ASN A 25 -39.07 5.48 -20.35
N TRP A 26 -39.81 6.49 -20.81
CA TRP A 26 -40.73 6.34 -21.96
C TRP A 26 -39.99 5.98 -23.25
N SER A 27 -38.82 6.56 -23.50
CA SER A 27 -38.04 6.28 -24.72
C SER A 27 -37.58 4.82 -24.79
N GLY A 28 -37.13 4.24 -23.66
CA GLY A 28 -36.71 2.84 -23.61
C GLY A 28 -37.89 1.87 -23.80
N ILE A 29 -39.00 2.14 -23.11
CA ILE A 29 -40.22 1.33 -23.18
C ILE A 29 -40.86 1.41 -24.59
N PHE A 30 -40.92 2.61 -25.18
CA PHE A 30 -41.39 2.78 -26.55
C PHE A 30 -40.53 2.01 -27.56
N LYS A 31 -39.20 2.11 -27.45
CA LYS A 31 -38.28 1.34 -28.30
C LYS A 31 -38.46 -0.16 -28.13
N HIS A 32 -38.73 -0.62 -26.91
CA HIS A 32 -38.99 -2.03 -26.62
C HIS A 32 -40.26 -2.52 -27.33
N GLU A 33 -41.38 -1.81 -27.20
CA GLU A 33 -42.63 -2.15 -27.91
C GLU A 33 -42.50 -2.04 -29.43
N LEU A 34 -41.77 -1.04 -29.92
CA LEU A 34 -41.46 -0.90 -31.34
C LEU A 34 -40.62 -2.08 -31.86
N SER A 35 -39.71 -2.62 -31.03
CA SER A 35 -38.95 -3.81 -31.37
C SER A 35 -39.85 -5.03 -31.55
N HIS A 36 -40.90 -5.17 -30.74
CA HIS A 36 -41.89 -6.23 -30.93
C HIS A 36 -42.64 -6.09 -32.25
N GLN A 37 -43.00 -4.86 -32.66
CA GLN A 37 -43.62 -4.63 -33.96
C GLN A 37 -42.70 -4.97 -35.12
N LEU A 38 -41.44 -4.54 -35.05
CA LEU A 38 -40.44 -4.88 -36.05
C LEU A 38 -40.25 -6.39 -36.20
N TRP A 39 -40.25 -7.11 -35.08
CA TRP A 39 -40.20 -8.57 -35.08
C TRP A 39 -41.42 -9.18 -35.77
N ILE A 40 -42.63 -8.77 -35.37
CA ILE A 40 -43.87 -9.32 -35.93
C ILE A 40 -43.94 -9.07 -37.45
N GLU A 41 -43.53 -7.89 -37.90
CA GLU A 41 -43.51 -7.54 -39.32
C GLU A 41 -42.52 -8.38 -40.13
N ARG A 42 -41.37 -8.73 -39.55
CA ARG A 42 -40.28 -9.46 -40.24
C ARG A 42 -40.35 -10.97 -40.10
N CYS A 43 -40.87 -11.47 -38.99
CA CYS A 43 -40.76 -12.87 -38.56
C CYS A 43 -42.13 -13.52 -38.30
N GLY A 44 -43.21 -12.74 -38.29
CA GLY A 44 -44.55 -13.22 -37.95
C GLY A 44 -44.74 -13.50 -36.45
N THR A 45 -45.93 -14.01 -36.11
CA THR A 45 -46.28 -14.43 -34.75
C THR A 45 -46.13 -15.93 -34.59
N SER A 46 -45.45 -16.39 -33.54
CA SER A 46 -45.35 -17.80 -33.19
C SER A 46 -46.24 -18.16 -32.01
N LYS A 47 -46.62 -19.44 -31.91
CA LYS A 47 -47.22 -20.04 -30.69
C LYS A 47 -46.22 -20.92 -29.94
N ASN A 48 -44.96 -20.97 -30.39
CA ASN A 48 -43.92 -21.77 -29.77
C ASN A 48 -43.28 -20.98 -28.60
N PRO A 49 -43.33 -21.50 -27.37
CA PRO A 49 -42.75 -20.82 -26.20
C PRO A 49 -41.25 -20.48 -26.33
N MET A 50 -40.48 -21.23 -27.12
CA MET A 50 -39.06 -20.94 -27.36
C MET A 50 -38.87 -19.73 -28.29
N GLU A 51 -39.77 -19.55 -29.25
CA GLU A 51 -39.75 -18.43 -30.20
C GLU A 51 -40.29 -17.14 -29.56
N ASP A 52 -41.31 -17.25 -28.70
CA ASP A 52 -41.77 -16.13 -27.87
C ASP A 52 -40.65 -15.62 -26.96
N PHE A 53 -39.86 -16.53 -26.39
CA PHE A 53 -38.72 -16.16 -25.57
C PHE A 53 -37.59 -15.48 -26.36
N LEU A 54 -37.33 -15.95 -27.58
CA LEU A 54 -36.38 -15.32 -28.51
C LEU A 54 -36.84 -13.92 -28.92
N HIS A 55 -38.14 -13.76 -29.18
CA HIS A 55 -38.78 -12.49 -29.50
C HIS A 55 -38.60 -11.46 -28.38
N GLU A 56 -38.84 -11.86 -27.12
CA GLU A 56 -38.58 -11.01 -25.95
C GLU A 56 -37.09 -10.65 -25.82
N ALA A 57 -36.19 -11.62 -26.06
CA ALA A 57 -34.76 -11.37 -26.02
C ALA A 57 -34.32 -10.32 -27.05
N PHE A 58 -34.87 -10.41 -28.25
CA PHE A 58 -34.64 -9.45 -29.32
C PHE A 58 -35.12 -8.06 -28.91
N ALA A 59 -36.35 -7.95 -28.39
CA ALA A 59 -36.92 -6.66 -27.99
C ALA A 59 -36.09 -5.98 -26.89
N LEU A 60 -35.64 -6.74 -25.88
CA LEU A 60 -34.77 -6.25 -24.80
C LEU A 60 -33.38 -5.81 -25.30
N TRP A 61 -32.82 -6.52 -26.28
CA TRP A 61 -31.52 -6.22 -26.85
C TRP A 61 -31.57 -5.01 -27.77
N PHE A 62 -32.48 -5.00 -28.76
CA PHE A 62 -32.57 -3.98 -29.81
C PHE A 62 -32.96 -2.61 -29.24
N SER A 63 -33.87 -2.58 -28.26
CA SER A 63 -34.28 -1.33 -27.60
C SER A 63 -33.25 -0.75 -26.65
N GLY A 64 -32.30 -1.55 -26.17
CA GLY A 64 -31.41 -1.22 -25.06
C GLY A 64 -32.10 -1.22 -23.68
N ASP A 65 -33.38 -1.63 -23.60
CA ASP A 65 -34.18 -1.57 -22.39
C ASP A 65 -33.72 -2.54 -21.30
N SER A 66 -32.94 -3.56 -21.70
CA SER A 66 -32.25 -4.48 -20.79
C SER A 66 -31.41 -3.76 -19.73
N GLN A 67 -30.76 -2.63 -20.06
CA GLN A 67 -29.95 -1.85 -19.11
C GLN A 67 -30.82 -1.21 -18.03
N ARG A 68 -31.99 -0.66 -18.41
CA ARG A 68 -32.95 -0.08 -17.47
C ARG A 68 -33.48 -1.17 -16.53
N ILE A 69 -33.91 -2.30 -17.10
CA ILE A 69 -34.46 -3.42 -16.34
C ILE A 69 -33.41 -3.98 -15.37
N VAL A 70 -32.15 -4.10 -15.77
CA VAL A 70 -31.06 -4.54 -14.88
C VAL A 70 -30.77 -3.55 -13.76
N ASN A 71 -30.84 -2.24 -14.05
CA ASN A 71 -30.63 -1.21 -13.04
C ASN A 71 -31.78 -1.14 -12.03
N GLN A 72 -33.01 -1.49 -12.45
CA GLN A 72 -34.21 -1.49 -11.61
C GLN A 72 -34.47 -2.84 -10.91
N SER A 73 -34.02 -3.95 -11.51
CA SER A 73 -34.21 -5.30 -10.99
C SER A 73 -33.23 -5.62 -9.85
N LYS A 74 -33.79 -6.17 -8.77
CA LYS A 74 -33.04 -6.73 -7.64
C LYS A 74 -32.95 -8.26 -7.67
N GLN A 75 -33.52 -8.91 -8.69
CA GLN A 75 -33.80 -10.35 -8.64
C GLN A 75 -32.59 -11.25 -8.90
N PHE A 76 -31.75 -10.90 -9.86
CA PHE A 76 -30.56 -11.69 -10.21
C PHE A 76 -29.32 -10.83 -10.00
N SER A 77 -28.49 -11.19 -9.03
CA SER A 77 -27.25 -10.47 -8.72
C SER A 77 -26.14 -10.84 -9.70
N TYR A 78 -26.11 -12.10 -10.13
CA TYR A 78 -25.12 -12.61 -11.08
C TYR A 78 -25.76 -13.14 -12.37
N ILE A 79 -25.02 -13.02 -13.46
CA ILE A 79 -25.39 -13.58 -14.77
C ILE A 79 -25.61 -15.11 -14.67
N SER A 80 -24.83 -15.79 -13.82
CA SER A 80 -24.96 -17.23 -13.61
C SER A 80 -26.24 -17.63 -12.87
N GLU A 81 -26.74 -16.79 -11.96
CA GLU A 81 -28.04 -16.98 -11.31
C GLU A 81 -29.16 -16.80 -12.34
N ALA A 82 -29.10 -15.74 -13.14
CA ALA A 82 -30.04 -15.47 -14.22
C ALA A 82 -30.06 -16.61 -15.25
N ARG A 83 -28.89 -17.09 -15.69
CA ARG A 83 -28.77 -18.24 -16.59
C ARG A 83 -29.38 -19.50 -15.99
N ARG A 84 -29.04 -19.84 -14.74
CA ARG A 84 -29.58 -21.04 -14.07
C ARG A 84 -31.10 -20.97 -13.94
N TYR A 85 -31.64 -19.78 -13.65
CA TYR A 85 -33.07 -19.55 -13.62
C TYR A 85 -33.72 -19.80 -14.98
N LEU A 86 -33.18 -19.22 -16.05
CA LEU A 86 -33.69 -19.42 -17.41
C LEU A 86 -33.59 -20.86 -17.89
N LEU A 87 -32.48 -21.56 -17.60
CA LEU A 87 -32.34 -22.98 -17.94
C LEU A 87 -33.36 -23.87 -17.20
N LYS A 88 -33.69 -23.55 -15.94
CA LYS A 88 -34.79 -24.23 -15.22
C LYS A 88 -36.17 -23.94 -15.81
N MET A 89 -36.30 -22.83 -16.53
CA MET A 89 -37.56 -22.41 -17.15
C MET A 89 -37.71 -22.84 -18.61
N LYS A 90 -36.64 -23.26 -19.29
CA LYS A 90 -36.56 -23.56 -20.73
C LYS A 90 -37.77 -24.30 -21.32
N ASN A 91 -38.34 -25.26 -20.57
CA ASN A 91 -39.44 -26.10 -21.05
C ASN A 91 -40.85 -25.65 -20.58
N ARG A 92 -40.99 -24.44 -20.03
CA ARG A 92 -42.28 -23.93 -19.54
C ARG A 92 -42.99 -23.12 -20.63
N SER A 93 -44.30 -23.28 -20.78
CA SER A 93 -45.09 -22.65 -21.85
C SER A 93 -45.38 -21.14 -21.68
N LYS A 94 -44.91 -20.50 -20.60
CA LYS A 94 -45.26 -19.10 -20.25
C LYS A 94 -44.05 -18.28 -19.76
N ILE A 95 -42.86 -18.51 -20.31
CA ILE A 95 -41.62 -17.84 -19.85
C ILE A 95 -41.72 -16.31 -20.01
N THR A 96 -42.26 -15.84 -21.13
CA THR A 96 -42.41 -14.40 -21.45
C THR A 96 -43.35 -13.65 -20.51
N ASN A 97 -44.31 -14.34 -19.88
CA ASN A 97 -45.25 -13.76 -18.91
C ASN A 97 -44.69 -13.69 -17.48
N HIS A 98 -43.42 -14.05 -17.27
CA HIS A 98 -42.76 -13.93 -15.97
C HIS A 98 -41.82 -12.72 -15.97
N ALA A 99 -42.14 -11.70 -15.16
CA ALA A 99 -41.25 -10.56 -14.91
C ALA A 99 -39.82 -11.02 -14.52
N SER A 100 -39.73 -12.11 -13.76
CA SER A 100 -38.47 -12.77 -13.41
C SER A 100 -37.67 -13.26 -14.62
N ALA A 101 -38.32 -13.81 -15.64
CA ALA A 101 -37.63 -14.29 -16.83
C ALA A 101 -37.09 -13.12 -17.65
N GLN A 102 -37.89 -12.05 -17.81
CA GLN A 102 -37.47 -10.81 -18.45
C GLN A 102 -36.27 -10.17 -17.75
N GLN A 103 -36.26 -10.15 -16.42
CA GLN A 103 -35.15 -9.65 -15.61
C GLN A 103 -33.89 -10.51 -15.75
N ALA A 104 -34.03 -11.85 -15.75
CA ALA A 104 -32.92 -12.76 -15.98
C ALA A 104 -32.33 -12.60 -17.38
N LEU A 105 -33.19 -12.45 -18.40
CA LEU A 105 -32.81 -12.27 -19.79
C LEU A 105 -32.09 -10.93 -19.99
N SER A 106 -32.63 -9.85 -19.41
CA SER A 106 -31.98 -8.54 -19.39
C SER A 106 -30.58 -8.61 -18.78
N ARG A 107 -30.40 -9.36 -17.67
CA ARG A 107 -29.08 -9.54 -17.04
C ARG A 107 -28.09 -10.30 -17.92
N LEU A 108 -28.54 -11.22 -18.77
CA LEU A 108 -27.69 -11.89 -19.76
C LEU A 108 -27.30 -10.98 -20.94
N LEU A 109 -28.23 -10.13 -21.37
CA LEU A 109 -28.07 -9.28 -22.56
C LEU A 109 -27.24 -8.01 -22.31
N VAL A 110 -27.19 -7.51 -21.07
CA VAL A 110 -26.41 -6.29 -20.67
C VAL A 110 -24.89 -6.48 -20.69
N ILE A 111 -24.37 -7.67 -21.02
CA ILE A 111 -22.91 -7.94 -21.00
C ILE A 111 -22.19 -7.15 -22.10
N LYS A 112 -21.66 -6.00 -21.72
CA LYS A 112 -20.92 -5.03 -22.55
C LYS A 112 -19.53 -5.47 -23.06
N ASN A 113 -19.25 -6.77 -23.12
CA ASN A 113 -17.97 -7.29 -23.63
C ASN A 113 -18.12 -8.17 -24.88
N LYS A 114 -19.34 -8.26 -25.43
CA LYS A 114 -19.69 -9.14 -26.55
C LYS A 114 -20.81 -8.50 -27.39
N ASP A 115 -20.69 -7.22 -27.74
CA ASP A 115 -21.57 -6.65 -28.77
C ASP A 115 -21.48 -7.49 -30.05
N ARG A 116 -20.33 -8.08 -30.39
CA ARG A 116 -20.19 -8.97 -31.55
C ARG A 116 -21.12 -10.20 -31.51
N PRO A 117 -21.07 -11.13 -30.54
CA PRO A 117 -21.90 -12.34 -30.60
C PRO A 117 -23.41 -12.09 -30.61
N TRP A 118 -23.92 -11.20 -29.75
CA TRP A 118 -25.36 -10.90 -29.74
C TRP A 118 -25.78 -10.10 -30.97
N SER A 119 -25.00 -9.09 -31.38
CA SER A 119 -25.33 -8.35 -32.61
C SER A 119 -25.24 -9.20 -33.86
N LEU A 120 -24.23 -10.08 -33.98
CA LEU A 120 -24.11 -11.00 -35.11
C LEU A 120 -25.28 -11.98 -35.12
N PHE A 121 -25.63 -12.55 -33.97
CA PHE A 121 -26.77 -13.45 -33.84
C PHE A 121 -28.09 -12.76 -34.22
N PHE A 122 -28.41 -11.62 -33.60
CA PHE A 122 -29.66 -10.91 -33.86
C PHE A 122 -29.71 -10.28 -35.26
N ARG A 123 -28.56 -9.92 -35.87
CA ARG A 123 -28.50 -9.46 -37.27
C ARG A 123 -28.79 -10.60 -38.25
N SER A 124 -28.18 -11.77 -38.07
CA SER A 124 -28.48 -12.96 -38.89
C SER A 124 -29.94 -13.37 -38.74
N LEU A 125 -30.47 -13.35 -37.50
CA LEU A 125 -31.87 -13.65 -37.22
C LEU A 125 -32.86 -12.76 -37.99
N ILE A 126 -32.64 -11.44 -38.04
CA ILE A 126 -33.52 -10.53 -38.81
C ILE A 126 -33.42 -10.82 -40.32
N GLN A 127 -32.23 -11.20 -40.82
CA GLN A 127 -32.02 -11.47 -42.24
C GLN A 127 -32.68 -12.77 -42.70
N GLU A 128 -32.74 -13.79 -41.82
CA GLU A 128 -33.15 -15.16 -42.14
C GLU A 128 -34.56 -15.52 -41.62
N CYS A 129 -35.30 -14.55 -41.08
CA CYS A 129 -36.44 -14.74 -40.17
C CYS A 129 -37.68 -15.52 -40.68
N ALA A 130 -37.64 -16.12 -41.87
CA ALA A 130 -38.67 -17.03 -42.37
C ALA A 130 -38.82 -18.31 -41.51
N HIS A 131 -37.79 -18.67 -40.72
CA HIS A 131 -37.77 -19.85 -39.85
C HIS A 131 -37.20 -19.54 -38.46
N PRO A 132 -37.98 -18.95 -37.53
CA PRO A 132 -37.48 -18.54 -36.20
C PRO A 132 -37.14 -19.74 -35.28
N HIS A 133 -37.68 -20.93 -35.54
CA HIS A 133 -37.51 -22.10 -34.69
C HIS A 133 -36.04 -22.61 -34.59
N PRO A 134 -35.31 -22.84 -35.70
CA PRO A 134 -33.87 -23.12 -35.66
C PRO A 134 -33.06 -22.09 -34.87
N HIS A 135 -33.36 -20.80 -35.04
CA HIS A 135 -32.67 -19.75 -34.30
C HIS A 135 -33.02 -19.73 -32.82
N ALA A 136 -34.24 -20.12 -32.43
CA ALA A 136 -34.60 -20.28 -31.03
C ALA A 136 -33.79 -21.41 -30.38
N ILE A 137 -33.58 -22.53 -31.08
CA ILE A 137 -32.69 -23.61 -30.64
C ILE A 137 -31.25 -23.10 -30.52
N GLN A 138 -30.74 -22.39 -31.53
CA GLN A 138 -29.41 -21.79 -31.50
C GLN A 138 -29.26 -20.77 -30.37
N PHE A 139 -30.28 -19.97 -30.08
CA PHE A 139 -30.28 -19.01 -28.99
C PHE A 139 -30.16 -19.68 -27.62
N TRP A 140 -30.92 -20.76 -27.41
CA TRP A 140 -30.79 -21.56 -26.20
C TRP A 140 -29.45 -22.28 -26.13
N GLN A 141 -28.93 -22.78 -27.24
CA GLN A 141 -27.57 -23.30 -27.33
C GLN A 141 -26.54 -22.21 -27.03
N LEU A 142 -26.76 -20.95 -27.44
CA LEU A 142 -25.89 -19.83 -27.09
C LEU A 142 -25.96 -19.55 -25.58
N ILE A 143 -27.14 -19.53 -24.96
CA ILE A 143 -27.31 -19.39 -23.51
C ILE A 143 -26.61 -20.53 -22.76
N GLU A 144 -26.71 -21.76 -23.27
CA GLU A 144 -26.06 -22.95 -22.72
C GLU A 144 -24.54 -22.89 -22.93
N LYS A 145 -24.11 -22.52 -24.13
CA LYS A 145 -22.73 -22.51 -24.63
C LYS A 145 -22.08 -21.12 -24.59
N VAL A 146 -22.53 -20.15 -23.77
CA VAL A 146 -21.77 -18.90 -23.57
C VAL A 146 -20.44 -19.29 -22.93
N ASP A 147 -19.46 -19.61 -23.78
CA ASP A 147 -18.13 -20.00 -23.40
C ASP A 147 -17.33 -18.73 -23.31
N TYR A 148 -16.66 -18.60 -22.17
CA TYR A 148 -15.47 -17.80 -22.07
C TYR A 148 -14.35 -18.77 -22.38
N GLN A 149 -13.58 -18.52 -23.45
CA GLN A 149 -12.27 -19.16 -23.59
C GLN A 149 -11.48 -18.75 -22.34
N ALA A 150 -11.14 -19.72 -21.50
CA ALA A 150 -10.37 -19.47 -20.30
C ALA A 150 -9.06 -18.81 -20.74
N ALA A 151 -8.87 -17.53 -20.38
CA ALA A 151 -7.56 -16.92 -20.45
C ALA A 151 -6.57 -17.78 -19.64
N GLU A 152 -5.32 -17.82 -20.07
CA GLU A 152 -4.27 -18.48 -19.30
C GLU A 152 -4.25 -17.93 -17.87
N PRO A 153 -4.19 -18.79 -16.84
CA PRO A 153 -4.20 -18.33 -15.47
C PRO A 153 -3.00 -17.43 -15.17
N ARG A 154 -3.26 -16.19 -14.75
CA ARG A 154 -2.25 -15.19 -14.39
C ARG A 154 -2.45 -14.71 -12.97
N ILE A 155 -1.36 -14.35 -12.31
CA ILE A 155 -1.36 -13.87 -10.92
C ILE A 155 -0.67 -12.51 -10.84
N HIS A 156 -1.31 -11.62 -10.09
CA HIS A 156 -0.75 -10.35 -9.70
C HIS A 156 -0.73 -10.32 -8.17
N TYR A 157 0.41 -9.98 -7.58
CA TYR A 157 0.58 -9.97 -6.13
C TYR A 157 1.37 -8.76 -5.69
N TYR A 158 0.96 -8.18 -4.57
CA TYR A 158 1.69 -7.12 -3.92
C TYR A 158 1.61 -7.27 -2.40
N LEU A 159 2.75 -7.06 -1.74
CA LEU A 159 2.91 -7.07 -0.30
C LEU A 159 3.73 -5.86 0.12
N GLU A 160 3.23 -5.15 1.11
CA GLU A 160 3.91 -4.03 1.75
C GLU A 160 3.96 -4.20 3.27
N ASP A 161 4.99 -3.62 3.87
CA ASP A 161 5.14 -3.48 5.31
C ASP A 161 4.02 -2.58 5.85
N GLY A 162 3.37 -3.02 6.94
CA GLY A 162 2.16 -2.35 7.39
C GLY A 162 2.41 -1.06 8.18
N ILE A 163 3.63 -0.82 8.65
CA ILE A 163 4.01 0.44 9.32
C ILE A 163 4.42 1.50 8.29
N SER A 164 5.32 1.12 7.39
CA SER A 164 5.99 2.03 6.45
C SER A 164 5.29 2.13 5.09
N GLY A 165 4.49 1.12 4.70
CA GLY A 165 4.02 0.97 3.32
C GLY A 165 5.15 0.64 2.34
N TYR A 166 6.31 0.21 2.83
CA TYR A 166 7.45 -0.14 1.99
C TYR A 166 7.20 -1.47 1.23
N PRO A 167 7.49 -1.55 -0.08
CA PRO A 167 7.24 -2.77 -0.85
C PRO A 167 8.16 -3.93 -0.43
N LEU A 168 7.56 -5.03 0.03
CA LEU A 168 8.25 -6.25 0.43
C LEU A 168 8.24 -7.32 -0.68
N ALA A 169 7.21 -7.34 -1.52
CA ALA A 169 7.16 -8.18 -2.71
C ALA A 169 6.18 -7.68 -3.76
N LYS A 170 6.49 -8.00 -5.02
CA LYS A 170 5.69 -7.69 -6.21
C LYS A 170 5.84 -8.84 -7.21
N GLU A 171 4.73 -9.27 -7.81
CA GLU A 171 4.68 -10.26 -8.88
C GLU A 171 3.63 -9.82 -9.92
N GLY A 172 3.92 -10.06 -11.19
CA GLY A 172 3.08 -9.56 -12.29
C GLY A 172 3.08 -8.03 -12.37
N ASN A 173 1.99 -7.49 -12.91
CA ASN A 173 1.78 -6.04 -13.01
C ASN A 173 0.68 -5.57 -12.04
N PRO A 174 1.01 -5.06 -10.84
CA PRO A 174 0.03 -4.58 -9.85
C PRO A 174 -0.59 -3.22 -10.21
N GLU A 175 -0.05 -2.51 -11.20
CA GLU A 175 -0.59 -1.22 -11.68
C GLU A 175 -1.69 -1.42 -12.72
N SER A 176 -1.71 -2.57 -13.38
CA SER A 176 -2.80 -2.97 -14.27
C SER A 176 -4.14 -2.93 -13.53
N SER A 177 -5.16 -2.41 -14.21
CA SER A 177 -6.52 -2.31 -13.67
C SER A 177 -7.38 -3.49 -14.13
N PHE A 178 -8.04 -4.14 -13.17
CA PHE A 178 -8.83 -5.35 -13.41
C PHE A 178 -10.25 -5.20 -12.87
N PRO A 179 -11.24 -5.90 -13.46
CA PRO A 179 -12.60 -5.96 -12.93
C PRO A 179 -12.63 -6.36 -11.45
N VAL A 180 -13.21 -5.50 -10.61
CA VAL A 180 -13.29 -5.77 -9.17
C VAL A 180 -14.60 -6.42 -8.78
N GLY A 181 -14.48 -7.42 -7.90
CA GLY A 181 -15.62 -8.09 -7.29
C GLY A 181 -16.02 -7.45 -5.96
N SER A 182 -16.69 -8.24 -5.09
CA SER A 182 -17.17 -7.81 -3.77
C SER A 182 -16.12 -7.37 -2.73
N ILE A 183 -14.89 -7.15 -3.15
CA ILE A 183 -13.79 -6.70 -2.28
C ILE A 183 -13.93 -5.23 -1.84
N LEU A 184 -14.86 -4.48 -2.43
CA LEU A 184 -15.16 -3.08 -2.09
C LEU A 184 -16.28 -2.89 -1.05
N LYS A 185 -16.95 -3.97 -0.63
CA LYS A 185 -17.99 -3.89 0.41
C LYS A 185 -17.50 -3.25 1.72
N PRO A 186 -16.28 -3.55 2.24
CA PRO A 186 -15.76 -2.87 3.43
C PRO A 186 -15.69 -1.34 3.27
N LEU A 187 -15.20 -0.86 2.13
CA LEU A 187 -15.12 0.57 1.83
C LEU A 187 -16.51 1.19 1.73
N THR A 188 -17.43 0.50 1.05
CA THR A 188 -18.81 0.97 0.88
C THR A 188 -19.50 1.13 2.23
N LEU A 189 -19.31 0.18 3.14
CA LEU A 189 -19.82 0.24 4.50
C LEU A 189 -19.22 1.39 5.33
N ALA A 190 -17.93 1.67 5.14
CA ALA A 190 -17.26 2.77 5.84
C ALA A 190 -17.78 4.14 5.40
N LEU A 191 -17.96 4.32 4.09
CA LEU A 191 -18.38 5.59 3.50
C LEU A 191 -19.89 5.81 3.58
N ILE A 192 -20.71 4.76 3.63
CA ILE A 192 -22.17 4.87 3.65
C ILE A 192 -22.69 4.42 5.01
N SER A 193 -22.86 5.40 5.91
CA SER A 193 -23.28 5.16 7.30
C SER A 193 -24.61 4.39 7.42
N LYS A 194 -25.52 4.57 6.46
CA LYS A 194 -26.81 3.85 6.42
C LYS A 194 -26.64 2.33 6.32
N LEU A 195 -25.56 1.84 5.71
CA LEU A 195 -25.27 0.40 5.62
C LEU A 195 -24.87 -0.23 6.96
N LYS A 196 -24.65 0.57 8.01
CA LYS A 196 -24.39 0.09 9.38
C LYS A 196 -25.69 -0.26 10.13
N GLN A 197 -26.85 0.04 9.55
CA GLN A 197 -28.14 -0.32 10.14
C GLN A 197 -28.48 -1.78 9.84
N GLY A 198 -29.05 -2.48 10.82
CA GLY A 198 -29.52 -3.85 10.65
C GLY A 198 -30.70 -3.92 9.67
N LEU A 199 -30.79 -5.02 8.92
CA LEU A 199 -31.90 -5.27 7.99
C LEU A 199 -32.45 -6.69 8.13
N THR A 200 -33.77 -6.81 8.05
CA THR A 200 -34.43 -8.11 8.00
C THR A 200 -34.53 -8.59 6.55
N SER A 201 -34.14 -9.84 6.29
CA SER A 201 -34.17 -10.43 4.95
C SER A 201 -35.60 -10.52 4.41
N ARG A 202 -35.77 -10.14 3.12
CA ARG A 202 -37.03 -10.37 2.41
C ARG A 202 -37.31 -11.86 2.26
N GLN A 203 -38.59 -12.21 2.17
CA GLN A 203 -39.05 -13.59 2.03
C GLN A 203 -38.95 -14.15 0.60
N ASP A 204 -38.53 -13.33 -0.37
CA ASP A 204 -38.43 -13.73 -1.77
C ASP A 204 -37.05 -14.32 -2.12
N GLN A 205 -36.99 -15.03 -3.26
CA GLN A 205 -35.76 -15.67 -3.74
C GLN A 205 -34.71 -14.66 -4.24
N THR A 206 -35.01 -13.34 -4.21
CA THR A 206 -34.12 -12.28 -4.71
C THR A 206 -33.06 -11.90 -3.70
N TRP A 207 -33.29 -12.18 -2.42
CA TRP A 207 -32.34 -11.91 -1.35
C TRP A 207 -31.19 -12.94 -1.34
N SER A 208 -30.15 -12.67 -2.11
CA SER A 208 -28.99 -13.57 -2.26
C SER A 208 -27.96 -13.36 -1.14
N CYS A 209 -27.98 -14.24 -0.15
CA CYS A 209 -26.94 -14.36 0.88
C CYS A 209 -26.54 -15.82 1.05
N PRO A 210 -25.26 -16.11 1.33
CA PRO A 210 -24.82 -17.49 1.49
C PRO A 210 -25.46 -18.13 2.73
N TYR A 211 -25.76 -19.41 2.55
CA TYR A 211 -26.35 -20.42 3.43
C TYR A 211 -26.44 -20.16 4.95
N PRO A 212 -27.49 -20.70 5.62
CA PRO A 212 -28.81 -21.04 5.07
C PRO A 212 -29.63 -19.76 4.84
N GLN A 213 -30.45 -19.74 3.78
CA GLN A 213 -31.42 -18.67 3.51
C GLN A 213 -32.56 -18.73 4.54
N ILE A 214 -32.29 -18.27 5.76
CA ILE A 214 -33.32 -18.12 6.78
C ILE A 214 -34.14 -16.89 6.39
N ARG A 215 -35.40 -17.14 6.02
CA ARG A 215 -36.39 -16.09 5.73
C ARG A 215 -36.66 -15.29 7.00
N SER A 216 -36.91 -13.98 6.85
CA SER A 216 -37.22 -13.09 7.97
C SER A 216 -36.12 -13.04 9.05
N ARG A 217 -34.88 -13.30 8.66
CA ARG A 217 -33.73 -13.22 9.57
C ARG A 217 -33.25 -11.77 9.64
N HIS A 218 -32.98 -11.29 10.86
CA HIS A 218 -32.29 -10.02 11.05
C HIS A 218 -30.79 -10.17 10.77
N TRP A 219 -30.24 -9.26 9.97
CA TRP A 219 -28.83 -9.22 9.60
C TRP A 219 -28.20 -7.94 10.11
N GLU A 220 -27.12 -8.10 10.85
CA GLU A 220 -26.22 -7.02 11.22
C GLU A 220 -25.09 -6.88 10.20
N TRP A 221 -24.58 -5.66 10.05
CA TRP A 221 -23.51 -5.39 9.09
C TRP A 221 -22.25 -6.27 9.26
N PRO A 222 -21.79 -6.64 10.48
CA PRO A 222 -20.57 -7.44 10.61
C PRO A 222 -20.74 -8.82 10.01
N GLU A 223 -21.86 -9.47 10.30
CA GLU A 223 -22.19 -10.78 9.73
C GLU A 223 -22.39 -10.68 8.23
N ALA A 224 -23.15 -9.68 7.77
CA ALA A 224 -23.40 -9.47 6.35
C ALA A 224 -22.10 -9.24 5.55
N LEU A 225 -21.12 -8.54 6.15
CA LEU A 225 -19.82 -8.27 5.55
C LEU A 225 -18.97 -9.54 5.44
N VAL A 226 -18.82 -10.28 6.55
CA VAL A 226 -18.03 -11.52 6.66
C VAL A 226 -18.55 -12.61 5.73
N LYS A 227 -19.88 -12.74 5.65
CA LYS A 227 -20.56 -13.65 4.74
C LYS A 227 -20.73 -13.10 3.34
N SER A 228 -20.35 -11.84 3.08
CA SER A 228 -20.56 -11.16 1.79
C SER A 228 -22.01 -11.27 1.28
N CYS A 229 -22.99 -11.09 2.16
CA CYS A 229 -24.43 -11.17 1.89
C CYS A 229 -24.87 -10.06 0.93
N ASN A 230 -25.11 -10.36 -0.35
CA ASN A 230 -25.47 -9.34 -1.35
C ASN A 230 -26.82 -8.68 -1.06
N GLY A 231 -27.82 -9.48 -0.63
CA GLY A 231 -29.16 -8.97 -0.30
C GLY A 231 -29.11 -7.80 0.69
N PHE A 232 -28.29 -7.92 1.75
CA PHE A 232 -28.11 -6.85 2.74
C PHE A 232 -27.66 -5.53 2.11
N PHE A 233 -26.66 -5.55 1.22
CA PHE A 233 -26.15 -4.32 0.60
C PHE A 233 -27.08 -3.74 -0.48
N LEU A 234 -27.86 -4.58 -1.17
CA LEU A 234 -28.74 -4.16 -2.27
C LEU A 234 -30.09 -3.60 -1.80
N ASP A 235 -30.53 -3.97 -0.59
CA ASP A 235 -31.86 -3.61 -0.11
C ASP A 235 -31.91 -2.33 0.73
N HIS A 236 -30.76 -1.78 1.08
CA HIS A 236 -30.70 -0.42 1.59
C HIS A 236 -31.13 0.59 0.52
N GLN A 237 -32.05 1.48 0.88
CA GLN A 237 -32.41 2.62 0.05
C GLN A 237 -31.37 3.73 0.25
N LEU A 238 -30.49 3.91 -0.73
CA LEU A 238 -29.42 4.90 -0.68
C LEU A 238 -29.83 6.16 -1.44
N SER A 239 -29.50 7.31 -0.87
CA SER A 239 -29.68 8.64 -1.47
C SER A 239 -28.53 9.00 -2.40
N GLU A 240 -28.71 10.00 -3.27
CA GLU A 240 -27.61 10.54 -4.09
C GLU A 240 -26.42 11.02 -3.25
N LYS A 241 -26.69 11.57 -2.06
CA LYS A 241 -25.67 11.99 -1.11
C LYS A 241 -24.77 10.83 -0.67
N ASP A 242 -25.35 9.65 -0.43
CA ASP A 242 -24.59 8.45 -0.04
C ASP A 242 -23.63 8.03 -1.16
N TYR A 243 -24.09 8.07 -2.41
CA TYR A 243 -23.25 7.78 -3.58
C TYR A 243 -22.16 8.83 -3.80
N SER A 244 -22.46 10.11 -3.54
CA SER A 244 -21.52 11.21 -3.77
C SER A 244 -20.25 11.08 -2.92
N GLN A 245 -20.35 10.59 -1.68
CA GLN A 245 -19.19 10.37 -0.80
C GLN A 245 -18.29 9.25 -1.33
N TRP A 246 -18.92 8.16 -1.78
CA TRP A 246 -18.22 7.04 -2.40
C TRP A 246 -17.49 7.48 -3.69
N ILE A 247 -18.17 8.21 -4.56
CA ILE A 247 -17.59 8.72 -5.82
C ILE A 247 -16.45 9.70 -5.53
N LYS A 248 -16.64 10.61 -4.56
CA LYS A 248 -15.62 11.58 -4.13
C LYS A 248 -14.34 10.86 -3.69
N PHE A 249 -14.45 9.83 -2.86
CA PHE A 249 -13.30 9.06 -2.40
C PHE A 249 -12.47 8.49 -3.56
N TRP A 250 -13.12 7.84 -4.53
CA TRP A 250 -12.43 7.26 -5.68
C TRP A 250 -11.86 8.32 -6.63
N LYS A 251 -12.56 9.45 -6.81
CA LYS A 251 -12.04 10.59 -7.58
C LYS A 251 -10.74 11.11 -6.98
N GLN A 252 -10.62 11.13 -5.66
CA GLN A 252 -9.37 11.52 -4.97
C GLN A 252 -8.23 10.51 -5.17
N LEU A 253 -8.53 9.26 -5.56
CA LEU A 253 -7.56 8.22 -5.94
C LEU A 253 -7.32 8.15 -7.45
N GLY A 254 -7.75 9.16 -8.21
CA GLY A 254 -7.60 9.20 -9.67
C GLY A 254 -8.55 8.26 -10.42
N VAL A 255 -9.60 7.77 -9.77
CA VAL A 255 -10.62 6.90 -10.39
C VAL A 255 -11.89 7.71 -10.62
N SER A 256 -12.19 8.00 -11.88
CA SER A 256 -13.41 8.72 -12.28
C SER A 256 -14.42 7.78 -12.91
N HIS A 257 -15.64 7.77 -12.35
CA HIS A 257 -16.78 7.04 -12.89
C HIS A 257 -18.07 7.83 -12.66
N GLU A 258 -18.98 7.80 -13.64
CA GLU A 258 -20.29 8.43 -13.56
C GLU A 258 -21.40 7.37 -13.53
N GLY A 259 -22.50 7.66 -12.83
CA GLY A 259 -23.74 6.89 -12.92
C GLY A 259 -23.68 5.44 -12.41
N MET A 260 -22.86 5.12 -11.41
CA MET A 260 -22.77 3.76 -10.88
C MET A 260 -23.93 3.41 -9.93
N SER A 261 -24.56 2.27 -10.19
CA SER A 261 -25.53 1.65 -9.27
C SER A 261 -24.85 1.03 -8.05
N ILE A 262 -25.60 0.83 -6.96
CA ILE A 262 -25.10 0.10 -5.78
C ILE A 262 -24.56 -1.29 -6.13
N SER A 263 -25.17 -1.97 -7.12
CA SER A 263 -24.72 -3.29 -7.57
C SER A 263 -23.30 -3.26 -8.16
N GLN A 264 -22.94 -2.16 -8.82
CA GLN A 264 -21.60 -1.95 -9.39
C GLN A 264 -20.62 -1.55 -8.29
N ILE A 265 -21.03 -0.68 -7.37
CA ILE A 265 -20.24 -0.22 -6.22
C ILE A 265 -19.81 -1.38 -5.32
N ILE A 266 -20.73 -2.32 -5.06
CA ILE A 266 -20.41 -3.52 -4.26
C ILE A 266 -19.79 -4.66 -5.09
N GLY A 267 -19.45 -4.40 -6.36
CA GLY A 267 -18.65 -5.29 -7.20
C GLY A 267 -19.40 -6.51 -7.77
N LEU A 268 -20.66 -6.36 -8.14
CA LEU A 268 -21.42 -7.42 -8.86
C LEU A 268 -21.31 -7.32 -10.37
N GLY A 269 -21.08 -6.12 -10.91
CA GLY A 269 -21.12 -5.85 -12.35
C GLY A 269 -19.79 -5.94 -13.11
N GLY A 270 -18.64 -6.06 -12.43
CA GLY A 270 -17.31 -6.09 -13.06
C GLY A 270 -16.93 -4.87 -13.93
N SER A 271 -17.75 -3.82 -13.92
CA SER A 271 -17.57 -2.61 -14.75
C SER A 271 -16.52 -1.66 -14.18
N LEU A 272 -16.41 -1.62 -12.85
CA LEU A 272 -15.33 -0.94 -12.16
C LEU A 272 -14.04 -1.74 -12.32
N LYS A 273 -13.00 -1.07 -12.81
CA LYS A 273 -11.65 -1.64 -12.91
C LYS A 273 -10.72 -0.88 -11.98
N LEU A 274 -9.98 -1.59 -11.15
CA LEU A 274 -9.02 -1.01 -10.22
C LEU A 274 -7.71 -1.78 -10.25
N SER A 275 -6.62 -1.08 -9.98
CA SER A 275 -5.31 -1.68 -9.75
C SER A 275 -5.18 -2.24 -8.33
N LEU A 276 -4.18 -3.07 -8.10
CA LEU A 276 -3.89 -3.60 -6.76
C LEU A 276 -3.55 -2.46 -5.79
N TYR A 277 -2.88 -1.42 -6.29
CA TYR A 277 -2.51 -0.22 -5.52
C TYR A 277 -3.72 0.59 -5.09
N GLN A 278 -4.69 0.79 -5.99
CA GLN A 278 -5.92 1.50 -5.66
C GLN A 278 -6.75 0.76 -4.61
N ILE A 279 -6.83 -0.57 -4.69
CA ILE A 279 -7.53 -1.37 -3.69
C ILE A 279 -6.80 -1.32 -2.35
N LEU A 280 -5.48 -1.53 -2.31
CA LEU A 280 -4.73 -1.45 -1.06
C LEU A 280 -4.78 -0.06 -0.43
N SER A 281 -4.77 1.01 -1.23
CA SER A 281 -5.00 2.39 -0.74
C SER A 281 -6.31 2.50 0.03
N ALA A 282 -7.38 1.90 -0.50
CA ALA A 282 -8.68 1.90 0.18
C ALA A 282 -8.64 1.12 1.51
N TYR A 283 -7.92 -0.01 1.58
CA TYR A 283 -7.77 -0.77 2.82
C TYR A 283 -6.85 -0.10 3.84
N HIS A 284 -5.82 0.59 3.38
CA HIS A 284 -4.98 1.43 4.23
C HIS A 284 -5.78 2.61 4.80
N TRP A 285 -6.69 3.20 4.02
CA TRP A 285 -7.61 4.23 4.51
C TRP A 285 -8.56 3.67 5.58
N LEU A 286 -9.12 2.47 5.33
CA LEU A 286 -10.02 1.77 6.26
C LEU A 286 -9.35 1.44 7.60
N GLU A 287 -8.06 1.11 7.59
CA GLU A 287 -7.29 0.83 8.80
C GLU A 287 -7.33 2.00 9.79
N PHE A 288 -7.22 3.24 9.30
CA PHE A 288 -7.24 4.43 10.13
C PHE A 288 -8.64 5.00 10.40
N ASN A 289 -9.56 4.87 9.45
CA ASN A 289 -10.87 5.53 9.51
C ASN A 289 -12.01 4.61 9.92
N SER A 290 -11.81 3.28 9.87
CA SER A 290 -12.80 2.29 10.25
C SER A 290 -12.14 0.97 10.71
N PRO A 291 -11.28 1.01 11.75
CA PRO A 291 -10.53 -0.16 12.23
C PRO A 291 -11.44 -1.34 12.62
N GLN A 292 -12.66 -1.07 13.09
CA GLN A 292 -13.68 -2.08 13.42
C GLN A 292 -14.12 -2.92 12.22
N ILE A 293 -14.12 -2.34 11.01
CA ILE A 293 -14.43 -3.08 9.78
C ILE A 293 -13.30 -4.07 9.48
N ILE A 294 -12.04 -3.66 9.63
CA ILE A 294 -10.90 -4.56 9.42
C ILE A 294 -10.87 -5.67 10.47
N SER A 295 -11.13 -5.35 11.75
CA SER A 295 -11.22 -6.37 12.81
C SER A 295 -12.33 -7.39 12.52
N THR A 296 -13.49 -6.95 12.03
CA THR A 296 -14.58 -7.84 11.63
C THR A 296 -14.15 -8.83 10.54
N LEU A 297 -13.31 -8.41 9.59
CA LEU A 297 -12.80 -9.26 8.51
C LEU A 297 -11.86 -10.38 8.98
N GLN A 298 -11.40 -10.38 10.23
CA GLN A 298 -10.67 -11.52 10.84
C GLN A 298 -11.56 -12.77 10.93
N GLN A 299 -12.88 -12.59 11.02
CA GLN A 299 -13.84 -13.70 11.06
C GLN A 299 -14.09 -14.34 9.69
N THR A 300 -13.61 -13.75 8.59
CA THR A 300 -13.84 -14.25 7.22
C THR A 300 -13.32 -15.67 7.00
N ALA A 301 -12.17 -16.02 7.60
CA ALA A 301 -11.61 -17.37 7.53
C ALA A 301 -12.30 -18.39 8.46
N VAL A 302 -13.04 -17.91 9.47
CA VAL A 302 -13.68 -18.75 10.49
C VAL A 302 -15.11 -19.10 10.08
N VAL A 303 -15.91 -18.08 9.74
CA VAL A 303 -17.36 -18.20 9.51
C VAL A 303 -17.85 -17.52 8.22
N GLY A 304 -16.93 -16.94 7.45
CA GLY A 304 -17.24 -16.14 6.26
C GLY A 304 -17.07 -16.85 4.93
N THR A 305 -16.91 -16.06 3.86
CA THR A 305 -16.80 -16.57 2.47
C THR A 305 -15.60 -17.47 2.19
N LEU A 306 -14.62 -17.49 3.09
CA LEU A 306 -13.42 -18.30 2.98
C LEU A 306 -13.38 -19.39 4.06
N ALA A 307 -14.43 -19.57 4.86
CA ALA A 307 -14.50 -20.62 5.87
C ALA A 307 -14.43 -22.02 5.24
N HIS A 308 -13.97 -23.00 6.03
CA HIS A 308 -13.86 -24.42 5.67
C HIS A 308 -12.91 -24.75 4.51
N LEU A 309 -12.17 -23.79 3.96
CA LEU A 309 -11.11 -24.08 3.00
C LEU A 309 -9.86 -24.59 3.73
N PRO A 310 -9.03 -25.46 3.11
CA PRO A 310 -7.84 -26.04 3.76
C PRO A 310 -6.86 -25.00 4.34
N SER A 311 -6.75 -23.84 3.69
CA SER A 311 -5.82 -22.78 4.11
C SER A 311 -6.39 -21.85 5.20
N SER A 312 -7.70 -21.90 5.50
CA SER A 312 -8.40 -20.91 6.34
C SER A 312 -7.92 -20.91 7.80
N SER A 313 -7.67 -22.10 8.35
CA SER A 313 -7.23 -22.27 9.74
C SER A 313 -5.92 -21.54 10.01
N TRP A 314 -5.01 -21.52 9.03
CA TRP A 314 -3.76 -20.78 9.14
C TRP A 314 -4.01 -19.27 9.24
N PHE A 315 -4.91 -18.71 8.43
CA PHE A 315 -5.21 -17.28 8.50
C PHE A 315 -5.92 -16.89 9.81
N ALA A 316 -6.87 -17.71 10.25
CA ALA A 316 -7.58 -17.51 11.51
C ALA A 316 -6.63 -17.56 12.72
N LYS A 317 -5.76 -18.57 12.79
CA LYS A 317 -4.78 -18.73 13.88
C LYS A 317 -3.79 -17.57 13.97
N ASN A 318 -3.45 -16.95 12.84
CA ASN A 318 -2.54 -15.81 12.77
C ASN A 318 -3.25 -14.45 12.83
N GLY A 319 -4.56 -14.42 13.11
CA GLY A 319 -5.32 -13.16 13.26
C GLY A 319 -5.39 -12.30 12.00
N ILE A 320 -5.27 -12.91 10.81
CA ILE A 320 -5.20 -12.20 9.53
C ILE A 320 -6.61 -11.85 9.05
N ALA A 321 -6.88 -10.56 8.85
CA ALA A 321 -8.14 -10.10 8.31
C ALA A 321 -8.19 -10.33 6.79
N LEU A 322 -9.28 -10.92 6.29
CA LEU A 322 -9.41 -11.27 4.88
C LEU A 322 -10.69 -10.71 4.27
N LYS A 323 -10.59 -10.25 3.02
CA LYS A 323 -11.75 -10.07 2.15
C LYS A 323 -11.48 -10.67 0.79
N SER A 324 -12.42 -11.47 0.29
CA SER A 324 -12.39 -11.97 -1.08
C SER A 324 -13.46 -11.34 -1.95
N GLY A 325 -13.23 -11.41 -3.27
CA GLY A 325 -14.21 -11.05 -4.29
C GLY A 325 -13.95 -11.84 -5.57
N SER A 326 -15.00 -12.12 -6.34
CA SER A 326 -14.83 -12.71 -7.67
C SER A 326 -15.80 -12.06 -8.67
N VAL A 327 -15.33 -11.85 -9.88
CA VAL A 327 -16.14 -11.59 -11.07
C VAL A 327 -16.25 -12.91 -11.81
N ARG A 328 -17.48 -13.34 -12.12
CA ARG A 328 -17.75 -14.66 -12.67
C ARG A 328 -18.37 -14.56 -14.05
N SER A 329 -18.10 -15.58 -14.87
CA SER A 329 -18.76 -15.76 -16.15
C SER A 329 -20.24 -16.10 -15.98
N SER A 330 -20.97 -16.13 -17.09
CA SER A 330 -22.35 -16.62 -17.14
C SER A 330 -22.47 -18.08 -16.68
N ARG A 331 -21.42 -18.89 -16.76
CA ARG A 331 -21.37 -20.26 -16.23
C ARG A 331 -21.04 -20.32 -14.74
N GLY A 332 -20.77 -19.18 -14.10
CA GLY A 332 -20.36 -19.11 -12.70
C GLY A 332 -18.88 -19.42 -12.47
N VAL A 333 -18.11 -19.56 -13.54
CA VAL A 333 -16.65 -19.77 -13.49
C VAL A 333 -15.98 -18.44 -13.13
N PRO A 334 -15.06 -18.41 -12.16
CA PRO A 334 -14.29 -17.21 -11.84
C PRO A 334 -13.49 -16.70 -13.05
N ILE A 335 -13.69 -15.44 -13.44
CA ILE A 335 -12.90 -14.73 -14.46
C ILE A 335 -11.80 -13.93 -13.77
N ASN A 336 -12.16 -13.22 -12.70
CA ASN A 336 -11.21 -12.51 -11.85
C ASN A 336 -11.53 -12.87 -10.40
N SER A 337 -10.52 -13.24 -9.63
CA SER A 337 -10.65 -13.43 -8.19
C SER A 337 -9.63 -12.57 -7.46
N TRP A 338 -10.01 -12.15 -6.26
CA TRP A 338 -9.26 -11.21 -5.44
C TRP A 338 -9.26 -11.69 -3.99
N ILE A 339 -8.13 -11.49 -3.30
CA ILE A 339 -8.04 -11.55 -1.84
C ILE A 339 -7.16 -10.40 -1.36
N VAL A 340 -7.67 -9.62 -0.42
CA VAL A 340 -6.89 -8.67 0.38
C VAL A 340 -6.70 -9.29 1.76
N ALA A 341 -5.48 -9.19 2.28
CA ALA A 341 -5.09 -9.63 3.60
C ALA A 341 -4.43 -8.51 4.39
N MET A 342 -4.89 -8.28 5.60
CA MET A 342 -4.28 -7.37 6.57
C MET A 342 -3.71 -8.21 7.71
N GLY A 343 -2.42 -8.07 7.99
CA GLY A 343 -1.75 -8.85 9.03
C GLY A 343 -2.26 -8.54 10.44
N PRO A 344 -1.90 -9.29 11.50
CA PRO A 344 -2.33 -8.96 12.84
C PRO A 344 -1.85 -7.56 13.25
N LYS A 345 -2.62 -6.91 14.12
CA LYS A 345 -2.25 -5.62 14.71
C LYS A 345 -1.02 -5.78 15.60
N ILE A 346 -0.11 -4.84 15.49
CA ILE A 346 1.06 -4.71 16.34
C ILE A 346 0.77 -3.75 17.51
N PRO A 347 1.61 -3.69 18.57
CA PRO A 347 1.34 -2.85 19.74
C PRO A 347 1.15 -1.36 19.44
N SER A 348 1.74 -0.84 18.35
CA SER A 348 1.54 0.54 17.90
C SER A 348 0.19 0.80 17.23
N GLY A 349 -0.60 -0.24 16.95
CA GLY A 349 -1.97 -0.16 16.44
C GLY A 349 -2.14 -0.41 14.94
N GLU A 350 -1.06 -0.30 14.16
CA GLU A 350 -1.02 -0.64 12.74
C GLU A 350 -1.07 -2.17 12.53
N HIS A 351 -1.38 -2.62 11.32
CA HIS A 351 -1.24 -4.02 10.92
C HIS A 351 0.23 -4.29 10.57
N SER A 352 0.71 -5.50 10.80
CA SER A 352 2.10 -5.91 10.50
C SER A 352 2.42 -5.90 8.99
N PHE A 353 1.44 -6.19 8.14
CA PHE A 353 1.55 -6.03 6.69
C PHE A 353 0.20 -5.71 6.05
N ARG A 354 0.27 -5.34 4.77
CA ARG A 354 -0.87 -5.34 3.84
C ARG A 354 -0.52 -6.10 2.57
N ALA A 355 -1.39 -7.03 2.17
CA ALA A 355 -1.18 -7.86 1.00
C ALA A 355 -2.45 -7.92 0.13
N ILE A 356 -2.25 -8.01 -1.17
CA ILE A 356 -3.32 -8.27 -2.14
C ILE A 356 -2.84 -9.26 -3.19
N ILE A 357 -3.70 -10.21 -3.52
CA ILE A 357 -3.52 -11.12 -4.64
C ILE A 357 -4.74 -11.06 -5.55
N HIS A 358 -4.46 -11.03 -6.84
CA HIS A 358 -5.44 -11.11 -7.92
C HIS A 358 -5.06 -12.28 -8.83
N GLY A 359 -6.08 -12.99 -9.31
CA GLY A 359 -5.93 -14.08 -10.26
C GLY A 359 -6.95 -14.00 -11.38
N GLU A 360 -6.46 -14.10 -12.61
CA GLU A 360 -7.27 -14.30 -13.81
C GLU A 360 -7.58 -15.80 -13.98
N ALA A 361 -8.83 -16.14 -14.29
CA ALA A 361 -9.31 -17.51 -14.45
C ALA A 361 -9.05 -18.43 -13.24
N MET A 362 -8.86 -17.87 -12.04
CA MET A 362 -8.62 -18.61 -10.81
C MET A 362 -9.76 -18.45 -9.81
N SER A 363 -10.01 -19.48 -9.01
CA SER A 363 -10.93 -19.42 -7.88
C SER A 363 -10.32 -18.74 -6.65
N THR A 364 -11.18 -18.21 -5.77
CA THR A 364 -10.73 -17.67 -4.47
C THR A 364 -10.10 -18.74 -3.58
N MET A 365 -10.46 -20.02 -3.76
CA MET A 365 -9.85 -21.13 -3.02
C MET A 365 -8.38 -21.33 -3.42
N GLU A 366 -8.09 -21.36 -4.73
CA GLU A 366 -6.72 -21.50 -5.23
C GLU A 366 -5.87 -20.28 -4.83
N LEU A 367 -6.43 -19.07 -4.93
CA LEU A 367 -5.76 -17.85 -4.51
C LEU A 367 -5.44 -17.84 -3.01
N LEU A 368 -6.32 -18.37 -2.16
CA LEU A 368 -6.08 -18.42 -0.72
C LEU A 368 -4.85 -19.26 -0.37
N THR A 369 -4.70 -20.42 -1.03
CA THR A 369 -3.52 -21.29 -0.87
C THR A 369 -2.26 -20.62 -1.41
N LYS A 370 -2.34 -19.99 -2.59
CA LYS A 370 -1.21 -19.25 -3.18
C LYS A 370 -0.78 -18.06 -2.32
N LEU A 371 -1.72 -17.39 -1.66
CA LEU A 371 -1.45 -16.30 -0.72
C LEU A 371 -0.75 -16.84 0.53
N LYS A 372 -1.27 -17.92 1.15
CA LYS A 372 -0.65 -18.56 2.31
C LYS A 372 0.82 -18.90 2.04
N ASN A 373 1.12 -19.54 0.91
CA ASN A 373 2.47 -19.95 0.56
C ASN A 373 3.44 -18.76 0.40
N ARG A 374 2.95 -17.61 -0.03
CA ARG A 374 3.76 -16.37 -0.14
C ARG A 374 4.04 -15.72 1.22
N LEU A 375 3.15 -15.94 2.19
CA LEU A 375 3.22 -15.31 3.52
C LEU A 375 3.88 -16.20 4.58
N ILE A 376 3.76 -17.53 4.49
CA ILE A 376 4.18 -18.46 5.55
C ILE A 376 5.70 -18.48 5.80
N HIS A 377 6.51 -18.23 4.76
CA HIS A 377 7.97 -18.26 4.85
C HIS A 377 8.59 -16.89 5.13
N ARG A 378 7.77 -15.86 5.40
CA ARG A 378 8.28 -14.52 5.67
C ARG A 378 8.23 -14.27 7.17
N PRO A 379 9.35 -13.94 7.82
CA PRO A 379 9.27 -13.24 9.09
C PRO A 379 8.52 -11.93 8.80
N TRP A 380 7.40 -11.75 9.48
CA TRP A 380 6.60 -10.55 9.35
C TRP A 380 7.45 -9.46 10.00
N PRO A 381 7.67 -8.31 9.36
CA PRO A 381 8.54 -7.27 9.90
C PRO A 381 8.22 -7.06 11.37
N SER A 382 9.26 -6.97 12.20
CA SER A 382 9.11 -6.77 13.64
C SER A 382 8.06 -5.70 13.88
N SER A 383 7.21 -5.91 14.87
CA SER A 383 6.16 -5.03 15.38
C SER A 383 6.65 -3.68 15.93
N GLN A 384 7.82 -3.23 15.48
CA GLN A 384 8.58 -2.13 16.00
C GLN A 384 8.68 -1.02 14.96
N THR A 385 8.32 0.17 15.41
CA THR A 385 8.49 1.41 14.68
C THR A 385 9.87 2.02 14.99
N ALA A 386 10.54 2.54 13.98
CA ALA A 386 11.68 3.45 14.16
C ALA A 386 11.20 4.89 13.99
N SER A 387 11.62 5.77 14.90
CA SER A 387 11.43 7.22 14.77
C SER A 387 12.77 7.89 14.51
N VAL A 388 12.79 8.87 13.60
CA VAL A 388 14.02 9.51 13.13
C VAL A 388 13.77 10.99 12.89
N GLN A 389 14.67 11.84 13.36
CA GLN A 389 14.69 13.25 12.98
C GLN A 389 15.28 13.41 11.58
N ILE A 390 14.51 13.90 10.62
CA ILE A 390 14.94 13.99 9.20
C ILE A 390 15.20 15.43 8.76
N LEU A 391 16.06 15.61 7.76
CA LEU A 391 16.32 16.90 7.11
C LEU A 391 16.72 18.03 8.07
N GLY A 392 17.39 17.72 9.19
CA GLY A 392 17.79 18.71 10.20
C GLY A 392 18.69 19.82 9.69
N LEU A 393 19.35 19.63 8.55
CA LEU A 393 20.17 20.64 7.88
C LEU A 393 19.40 21.53 6.90
N VAL A 394 18.14 21.22 6.58
CA VAL A 394 17.32 21.93 5.59
C VAL A 394 16.29 22.82 6.30
N PRO A 395 16.16 24.12 5.95
CA PRO A 395 15.08 24.95 6.48
C PRO A 395 13.70 24.45 6.02
N MET A 396 12.72 24.32 6.93
CA MET A 396 11.38 23.80 6.60
C MET A 396 10.68 24.57 5.47
N ALA A 397 10.86 25.90 5.43
CA ALA A 397 10.27 26.75 4.39
C ALA A 397 10.76 26.41 2.96
N LYS A 398 11.86 25.66 2.82
CA LYS A 398 12.42 25.21 1.54
C LYS A 398 12.08 23.76 1.22
N ILE A 399 11.17 23.14 1.98
CA ILE A 399 10.77 21.74 1.78
C ILE A 399 9.36 21.74 1.17
N GLU A 400 9.25 21.11 0.02
CA GLU A 400 7.99 20.82 -0.65
C GLU A 400 7.60 19.37 -0.45
N LEU A 401 6.32 19.14 -0.27
CA LEU A 401 5.74 17.82 -0.05
C LEU A 401 4.87 17.42 -1.23
N SER A 402 5.02 16.18 -1.70
CA SER A 402 4.06 15.52 -2.58
C SER A 402 4.00 14.01 -2.30
N CYS A 403 3.01 13.31 -2.88
CA CYS A 403 3.04 11.86 -2.95
C CYS A 403 3.64 11.45 -4.29
N GLN A 404 4.65 10.56 -4.28
CA GLN A 404 5.37 10.17 -5.51
C GLN A 404 4.43 9.58 -6.58
N THR A 405 3.33 8.98 -6.16
CA THR A 405 2.31 8.35 -7.00
C THR A 405 1.23 9.33 -7.49
N GLY A 406 1.34 10.62 -7.14
CA GLY A 406 0.27 11.62 -7.36
C GLY A 406 -0.98 11.36 -6.51
N GLY A 407 -0.95 10.36 -5.63
CA GLY A 407 -2.06 9.98 -4.77
C GLY A 407 -2.35 11.01 -3.67
N PRO A 408 -3.49 10.87 -2.99
CA PRO A 408 -3.89 11.80 -1.93
C PRO A 408 -3.05 11.63 -0.66
N LEU A 409 -2.97 12.72 0.09
CA LEU A 409 -2.34 12.79 1.39
C LEU A 409 -3.35 12.46 2.49
N LEU A 410 -2.95 11.66 3.46
CA LEU A 410 -3.62 11.56 4.75
C LEU A 410 -2.98 12.52 5.72
N VAL A 411 -3.83 13.32 6.37
CA VAL A 411 -3.41 14.36 7.31
C VAL A 411 -4.24 14.29 8.57
N ARG A 412 -3.62 14.43 9.73
CA ARG A 412 -4.33 14.65 10.98
C ARG A 412 -3.61 15.66 11.87
N ILE A 413 -4.37 16.31 12.72
CA ILE A 413 -3.84 16.91 13.95
C ILE A 413 -3.73 15.76 14.98
N PRO A 414 -2.64 15.65 15.77
CA PRO A 414 -2.56 14.63 16.81
C PRO A 414 -3.78 14.68 17.74
N GLY A 415 -4.47 13.53 17.89
CA GLY A 415 -5.71 13.42 18.65
C GLY A 415 -7.00 13.55 17.81
N GLU A 416 -6.90 14.00 16.55
CA GLU A 416 -8.02 14.05 15.61
C GLU A 416 -8.05 12.85 14.64
N GLU A 417 -9.18 12.72 13.94
CA GLU A 417 -9.37 11.78 12.84
C GLU A 417 -8.53 12.14 11.60
N TRP A 418 -8.15 11.11 10.85
CA TRP A 418 -7.43 11.26 9.58
C TRP A 418 -8.33 11.81 8.49
N LYS A 419 -7.86 12.83 7.78
CA LYS A 419 -8.57 13.48 6.67
C LYS A 419 -7.81 13.29 5.37
N LEU A 420 -8.54 12.95 4.31
CA LEU A 420 -7.98 12.81 2.96
C LEU A 420 -7.91 14.19 2.28
N LYS A 421 -6.71 14.62 1.90
CA LYS A 421 -6.47 15.86 1.16
C LYS A 421 -5.86 15.55 -0.21
N SER A 422 -6.51 16.01 -1.27
CA SER A 422 -5.99 15.97 -2.63
C SER A 422 -5.28 17.30 -2.88
N LEU A 423 -3.95 17.30 -2.94
CA LEU A 423 -3.19 18.54 -3.03
C LEU A 423 -2.05 18.45 -4.06
N PRO A 424 -1.80 19.53 -4.82
CA PRO A 424 -0.55 19.69 -5.56
C PRO A 424 0.64 19.79 -4.57
N PRO A 425 1.89 19.77 -5.07
CA PRO A 425 3.06 20.05 -4.24
C PRO A 425 2.83 21.31 -3.42
N THR A 426 2.95 21.19 -2.09
CA THR A 426 2.66 22.28 -1.15
C THR A 426 3.82 22.43 -0.19
N SER A 427 4.07 23.65 0.27
CA SER A 427 5.08 23.91 1.31
C SER A 427 4.77 23.10 2.57
N LEU A 428 5.81 22.48 3.16
CA LEU A 428 5.67 21.67 4.36
C LEU A 428 5.15 22.47 5.57
N THR A 429 5.37 23.79 5.59
CA THR A 429 4.92 24.68 6.68
C THR A 429 3.39 24.74 6.80
N ALA A 430 2.64 24.44 5.74
CA ALA A 430 1.18 24.35 5.79
C ALA A 430 0.65 23.22 6.70
N TYR A 431 1.53 22.30 7.11
CA TYR A 431 1.22 21.14 7.93
C TYR A 431 1.89 21.20 9.31
N GLN A 432 2.23 22.39 9.80
CA GLN A 432 2.77 22.54 11.15
C GLN A 432 1.81 21.93 12.18
N ASN A 433 2.38 21.22 13.16
CA ASN A 433 1.68 20.49 14.22
C ASN A 433 0.75 19.36 13.71
N GLN A 434 0.94 18.90 12.48
CA GLN A 434 0.17 17.80 11.90
C GLN A 434 1.06 16.56 11.67
N GLU A 435 0.39 15.43 11.52
CA GLU A 435 0.96 14.20 11.00
C GLU A 435 0.47 13.97 9.58
N ILE A 436 1.39 13.56 8.71
CA ILE A 436 1.14 13.36 7.30
C ILE A 436 1.68 12.01 6.82
N MET A 437 0.98 11.38 5.87
CA MET A 437 1.45 10.21 5.13
C MET A 437 0.76 10.10 3.77
N CYS A 438 1.42 9.45 2.82
CA CYS A 438 0.77 9.11 1.56
C CYS A 438 -0.07 7.86 1.74
N LEU A 439 -1.27 7.87 1.17
CA LEU A 439 -2.13 6.70 1.25
C LEU A 439 -1.53 5.50 0.49
N PHE A 440 -0.74 5.77 -0.55
CA PHE A 440 0.01 4.77 -1.29
C PHE A 440 1.37 5.29 -1.76
N GLY A 441 2.39 4.46 -1.56
CA GLY A 441 3.77 4.80 -1.86
C GLY A 441 4.35 5.81 -0.86
N PRO A 442 5.56 6.33 -1.14
CA PRO A 442 6.28 7.19 -0.21
C PRO A 442 5.81 8.65 -0.29
N LEU A 443 5.95 9.34 0.84
CA LEU A 443 6.01 10.81 0.87
C LEU A 443 7.27 11.26 0.15
N SER A 444 7.13 12.17 -0.81
CA SER A 444 8.22 12.75 -1.56
C SER A 444 8.51 14.14 -1.01
N LEU A 445 9.70 14.32 -0.40
CA LEU A 445 10.15 15.63 0.06
C LEU A 445 11.19 16.18 -0.90
N SER A 446 10.90 17.33 -1.50
CA SER A 446 11.81 18.04 -2.40
C SER A 446 12.40 19.26 -1.71
N PHE A 447 13.71 19.44 -1.84
CA PHE A 447 14.45 20.55 -1.22
C PHE A 447 15.77 20.81 -1.96
N PRO A 448 16.34 22.02 -1.87
CA PRO A 448 17.63 22.31 -2.49
C PRO A 448 18.77 21.60 -1.76
N ASP A 449 19.67 20.98 -2.50
CA ASP A 449 20.92 20.43 -2.00
C ASP A 449 21.94 21.53 -1.66
N ARG A 450 23.19 21.15 -1.34
CA ARG A 450 24.24 22.12 -0.99
C ARG A 450 24.65 23.03 -2.14
N SER A 451 24.43 22.61 -3.39
CA SER A 451 24.68 23.39 -4.60
C SER A 451 23.46 24.20 -5.05
N GLY A 452 22.35 24.11 -4.32
CA GLY A 452 21.08 24.74 -4.68
C GLY A 452 20.26 23.93 -5.70
N LYS A 453 20.72 22.75 -6.12
CA LYS A 453 19.98 21.90 -7.06
C LYS A 453 18.83 21.19 -6.33
N PRO A 454 17.65 21.06 -6.97
CA PRO A 454 16.54 20.34 -6.35
C PRO A 454 16.92 18.87 -6.14
N LEU A 455 16.74 18.40 -4.91
CA LEU A 455 16.88 17.01 -4.52
C LEU A 455 15.54 16.53 -3.96
N THR A 456 15.09 15.37 -4.42
CA THR A 456 13.86 14.74 -3.95
C THR A 456 14.19 13.44 -3.23
N ARG A 457 13.63 13.24 -2.05
CA ARG A 457 13.79 12.02 -1.24
C ARG A 457 12.45 11.37 -0.92
N PRO A 458 12.26 10.07 -1.19
CA PRO A 458 11.09 9.32 -0.76
C PRO A 458 11.21 8.87 0.71
N TYR A 459 10.10 8.91 1.44
CA TYR A 459 9.93 8.50 2.83
C TYR A 459 8.73 7.55 2.94
N PHE A 460 8.97 6.27 3.22
CA PHE A 460 7.94 5.26 3.43
C PHE A 460 7.50 5.25 4.89
N GLY A 461 6.38 5.90 5.19
CA GLY A 461 5.83 5.98 6.54
C GLY A 461 5.11 7.30 6.75
N ARG A 462 5.11 7.78 7.99
CA ARG A 462 4.47 9.04 8.38
C ARG A 462 5.47 10.05 8.91
N ILE A 463 5.18 11.33 8.73
CA ILE A 463 5.97 12.43 9.27
C ILE A 463 5.10 13.22 10.23
N LYS A 464 5.56 13.36 11.47
CA LYS A 464 5.05 14.32 12.44
C LYS A 464 5.87 15.60 12.35
N ILE A 465 5.19 16.73 12.20
CA ILE A 465 5.81 18.05 12.04
C ILE A 465 5.61 18.83 13.33
N GLY A 466 6.66 18.90 14.16
CA GLY A 466 6.65 19.67 15.41
C GLY A 466 7.00 21.15 15.21
N SER A 467 7.09 21.89 16.32
CA SER A 467 7.59 23.27 16.30
C SER A 467 9.11 23.34 16.47
N LEU A 468 9.73 24.34 15.85
CA LEU A 468 11.15 24.64 16.04
C LEU A 468 11.45 25.16 17.46
N SER A 469 10.46 25.79 18.12
CA SER A 469 10.57 26.26 19.51
C SER A 469 10.78 25.14 20.51
N ASP A 470 10.34 23.93 20.16
CA ASP A 470 10.36 22.76 21.04
C ASP A 470 11.73 22.05 21.00
N LEU A 471 12.64 22.52 20.14
CA LEU A 471 14.00 22.00 20.08
C LEU A 471 14.86 22.65 21.17
N PRO A 472 15.55 21.85 22.00
CA PRO A 472 16.45 22.40 22.98
C PRO A 472 17.54 23.24 22.31
N THR A 473 17.94 24.33 22.96
CA THR A 473 19.16 25.06 22.58
C THR A 473 20.32 24.07 22.53
N ALA A 474 21.10 24.11 21.45
CA ALA A 474 22.27 23.26 21.33
C ALA A 474 23.15 23.47 22.58
N PRO A 475 23.62 22.38 23.24
CA PRO A 475 24.37 22.51 24.47
C PRO A 475 25.57 23.44 24.26
N ARG A 476 25.70 24.46 25.11
CA ARG A 476 26.86 25.36 25.11
C ARG A 476 28.11 24.50 25.31
N ARG A 477 29.01 24.53 24.34
CA ARG A 477 30.31 23.86 24.44
C ARG A 477 31.41 24.91 24.69
N PRO A 478 32.51 24.53 25.35
CA PRO A 478 33.64 25.43 25.59
C PRO A 478 34.35 25.90 24.31
N TYR A 479 33.96 25.37 23.14
CA TYR A 479 34.57 25.69 21.85
C TYR A 479 33.48 25.97 20.80
N PRO A 480 33.70 26.95 19.90
CA PRO A 480 32.75 27.27 18.84
C PRO A 480 32.64 26.11 17.83
N LEU A 481 31.43 25.58 17.67
CA LEU A 481 31.12 24.63 16.60
C LEU A 481 30.77 25.40 15.33
N ASP A 482 31.20 24.89 14.17
CA ASP A 482 30.68 25.34 12.87
C ASP A 482 29.12 25.34 12.92
N PRO A 483 28.44 26.40 12.42
CA PRO A 483 26.98 26.50 12.41
C PRO A 483 26.27 25.23 11.92
N ARG A 484 26.87 24.52 10.98
CA ARG A 484 26.37 23.25 10.46
C ARG A 484 26.38 22.13 11.49
N HIS A 485 27.44 22.00 12.29
CA HIS A 485 27.50 21.00 13.36
C HIS A 485 26.53 21.35 14.49
N THR A 486 26.40 22.63 14.83
CA THR A 486 25.38 23.12 15.77
C THR A 486 23.98 22.74 15.29
N LYS A 487 23.68 22.97 14.00
CA LYS A 487 22.41 22.61 13.39
C LYS A 487 22.16 21.10 13.38
N ALA A 488 23.16 20.29 13.02
CA ALA A 488 23.05 18.82 13.02
C ALA A 488 22.73 18.28 14.43
N ARG A 489 23.36 18.83 15.47
CA ARG A 489 23.15 18.41 16.87
C ARG A 489 21.86 18.93 17.47
N ARG A 490 21.39 20.11 17.05
CA ARG A 490 20.07 20.62 17.42
C ARG A 490 18.97 19.69 16.93
N GLY A 491 19.15 19.07 15.76
CA GLY A 491 18.20 18.13 15.18
C GLY A 491 17.12 18.84 14.36
N SER A 492 15.99 18.15 14.17
CA SER A 492 14.90 18.57 13.29
C SER A 492 13.55 18.48 13.98
N PRO A 493 12.62 19.41 13.74
CA PRO A 493 11.23 19.27 14.18
C PRO A 493 10.46 18.21 13.36
N LEU A 494 11.06 17.68 12.29
CA LEU A 494 10.46 16.66 11.44
C LEU A 494 10.81 15.27 11.98
N ILE A 495 9.83 14.61 12.59
CA ILE A 495 9.97 13.24 13.08
C ILE A 495 9.30 12.29 12.09
N PHE A 496 10.13 11.51 11.40
CA PHE A 496 9.69 10.45 10.50
C PHE A 496 9.57 9.13 11.27
N THR A 497 8.43 8.46 11.12
CA THR A 497 8.17 7.14 11.67
C THR A 497 8.01 6.12 10.55
N THR A 498 8.78 5.03 10.63
CA THR A 498 8.83 3.91 9.67
C THR A 498 8.96 2.57 10.42
N SER A 499 8.98 1.42 9.73
CA SER A 499 9.39 0.16 10.35
C SER A 499 10.89 0.13 10.64
N VAL A 500 11.28 -0.57 11.71
CA VAL A 500 12.70 -0.79 12.06
C VAL A 500 13.47 -1.43 10.91
N GLN A 501 12.88 -2.41 10.24
CA GLN A 501 13.49 -3.04 9.06
C GLN A 501 13.81 -2.01 7.97
N HIS A 502 12.83 -1.21 7.56
CA HIS A 502 13.03 -0.21 6.52
C HIS A 502 14.08 0.84 6.93
N TYR A 503 14.08 1.26 8.20
CA TYR A 503 15.10 2.17 8.73
C TYR A 503 16.52 1.61 8.57
N ILE A 504 16.73 0.38 9.05
CA ILE A 504 18.04 -0.28 8.99
C ILE A 504 18.50 -0.46 7.54
N GLU A 505 17.60 -0.89 6.65
CA GLU A 505 17.90 -1.04 5.21
C GLU A 505 18.44 0.28 4.62
N GLN A 506 17.80 1.42 4.91
CA GLN A 506 18.22 2.71 4.37
C GLN A 506 19.52 3.22 5.01
N VAL A 507 19.76 3.00 6.30
CA VAL A 507 21.03 3.39 6.94
C VAL A 507 22.18 2.58 6.34
N ILE A 508 22.05 1.26 6.25
CA ILE A 508 23.10 0.42 5.65
C ILE A 508 23.35 0.79 4.19
N ALA A 509 22.27 1.01 3.44
CA ALA A 509 22.35 1.47 2.06
C ALA A 509 23.10 2.80 1.95
N SER A 510 22.97 3.69 2.94
CA SER A 510 23.65 4.98 2.98
C SER A 510 25.12 4.87 3.38
N GLU A 511 25.40 4.08 4.41
CA GLU A 511 26.70 4.04 5.08
C GLU A 511 27.70 3.11 4.38
N PHE A 512 27.28 1.89 3.99
CA PHE A 512 28.21 0.89 3.44
C PHE A 512 27.53 -0.16 2.53
N PRO A 513 26.85 0.26 1.44
CA PRO A 513 25.99 -0.61 0.64
C PRO A 513 26.73 -1.78 -0.06
N ARG A 514 28.06 -1.68 -0.23
CA ARG A 514 28.87 -2.65 -0.98
C ARG A 514 29.57 -3.68 -0.08
N GLY A 515 29.39 -3.62 1.24
CA GLY A 515 30.00 -4.55 2.18
C GLY A 515 29.55 -6.01 1.97
N HIS A 516 30.35 -6.94 2.45
CA HIS A 516 30.05 -8.37 2.54
C HIS A 516 28.80 -8.61 3.40
N ILE A 517 28.04 -9.67 3.13
CA ILE A 517 26.75 -9.90 3.80
C ILE A 517 26.89 -9.92 5.34
N GLU A 518 27.94 -10.57 5.85
CA GLU A 518 28.23 -10.61 7.30
C GLU A 518 28.61 -9.23 7.86
N THR A 519 29.32 -8.40 7.11
CA THR A 519 29.60 -7.01 7.51
C THR A 519 28.31 -6.19 7.56
N LEU A 520 27.43 -6.37 6.58
CA LEU A 520 26.13 -5.71 6.56
C LEU A 520 25.27 -6.13 7.76
N LYS A 521 25.30 -7.42 8.15
CA LYS A 521 24.62 -7.91 9.37
C LYS A 521 25.20 -7.29 10.64
N ALA A 522 26.52 -7.19 10.77
CA ALA A 522 27.17 -6.55 11.93
C ALA A 522 26.78 -5.07 12.04
N LEU A 523 26.79 -4.35 10.91
CA LEU A 523 26.31 -2.96 10.86
C LEU A 523 24.81 -2.87 11.17
N ALA A 524 23.98 -3.78 10.62
CA ALA A 524 22.54 -3.83 10.88
C ALA A 524 22.24 -3.96 12.38
N TRP A 525 22.98 -4.82 13.07
CA TRP A 525 22.88 -5.00 14.52
C TRP A 525 23.20 -3.70 15.27
N GLY A 526 24.32 -3.04 14.94
CA GLY A 526 24.73 -1.78 15.57
C GLY A 526 23.75 -0.64 15.33
N VAL A 527 23.20 -0.54 14.11
CA VAL A 527 22.15 0.43 13.74
C VAL A 527 20.88 0.21 14.56
N ARG A 528 20.47 -1.06 14.72
CA ARG A 528 19.30 -1.43 15.53
C ARG A 528 19.52 -1.11 17.01
N TYR A 529 20.70 -1.42 17.55
CA TYR A 529 21.06 -1.07 18.93
C TYR A 529 20.96 0.45 19.17
N ASN A 530 21.50 1.24 18.24
CA ASN A 530 21.51 2.70 18.30
C ASN A 530 20.11 3.35 18.24
N LEU A 531 19.10 2.67 17.70
CA LEU A 531 17.72 3.19 17.73
C LEU A 531 17.18 3.34 19.15
N HIS A 532 17.61 2.48 20.08
CA HIS A 532 17.17 2.49 21.48
C HIS A 532 18.06 3.32 22.39
N HIS A 533 19.25 3.70 21.92
CA HIS A 533 20.25 4.41 22.70
C HIS A 533 20.65 5.75 22.06
N SER A 534 19.63 6.52 21.67
CA SER A 534 19.83 7.80 21.00
C SER A 534 20.71 8.75 21.84
N PRO A 535 21.69 9.44 21.22
CA PRO A 535 22.52 10.43 21.91
C PRO A 535 21.74 11.72 22.23
N HIS A 536 20.45 11.78 21.86
CA HIS A 536 19.57 12.92 22.09
C HIS A 536 18.64 12.77 23.31
N GLN A 537 19.04 11.99 24.33
CA GLN A 537 18.21 11.72 25.52
C GLN A 537 16.85 11.14 25.10
N LEU A 538 15.76 11.90 25.26
CA LEU A 538 14.39 11.47 24.95
C LEU A 538 14.00 11.61 23.48
N ARG A 539 14.87 12.16 22.62
CA ARG A 539 14.55 12.38 21.20
C ARG A 539 15.09 11.26 20.31
N PRO A 540 14.41 10.97 19.17
CA PRO A 540 14.88 9.94 18.26
C PRO A 540 16.23 10.28 17.61
N VAL A 541 16.90 9.29 17.05
CA VAL A 541 18.14 9.47 16.27
C VAL A 541 17.94 10.43 15.09
N CYS A 542 18.99 11.10 14.62
CA CYS A 542 18.90 12.03 13.49
C CYS A 542 19.56 11.55 12.20
N ASP A 543 18.98 11.90 11.05
CA ASP A 543 19.54 11.74 9.69
C ASP A 543 20.66 12.77 9.46
N THR A 544 21.75 12.61 10.20
CA THR A 544 22.98 13.36 10.00
C THR A 544 24.17 12.52 10.42
N THR A 545 25.39 12.97 10.09
CA THR A 545 26.64 12.37 10.57
C THR A 545 26.83 12.47 12.09
N HIS A 546 25.90 13.07 12.84
CA HIS A 546 25.90 13.05 14.30
C HIS A 546 25.41 11.73 14.87
N CYS A 547 24.38 11.11 14.25
CA CYS A 547 23.88 9.80 14.63
C CYS A 547 24.20 8.80 13.52
N GLN A 548 23.34 8.76 12.49
CA GLN A 548 23.43 7.79 11.40
C GLN A 548 22.89 8.46 10.13
N VAL A 549 23.54 8.23 8.99
CA VAL A 549 23.03 8.74 7.72
C VAL A 549 21.85 7.88 7.28
N PHE A 550 20.68 8.50 7.19
CA PHE A 550 19.44 7.90 6.70
C PHE A 550 19.05 8.60 5.40
N ALA A 551 19.76 8.28 4.32
CA ALA A 551 19.54 8.87 3.01
C ALA A 551 19.03 7.84 2.00
N TYR A 552 17.98 8.19 1.27
CA TYR A 552 17.55 7.35 0.16
C TYR A 552 18.61 7.35 -0.95
N GLN A 553 19.19 6.18 -1.24
CA GLN A 553 20.08 5.99 -2.38
C GLN A 553 19.30 5.47 -3.59
N SER A 554 18.75 6.40 -4.38
CA SER A 554 18.06 6.09 -5.64
C SER A 554 18.92 5.32 -6.63
N GLN A 555 20.24 5.52 -6.59
CA GLN A 555 21.22 4.98 -7.53
C GLN A 555 21.70 3.55 -7.23
N LEU A 556 21.24 2.92 -6.14
CA LEU A 556 21.62 1.53 -5.86
C LEU A 556 20.96 0.56 -6.84
N SER A 557 21.77 -0.36 -7.38
CA SER A 557 21.29 -1.46 -8.22
C SER A 557 20.36 -2.40 -7.44
N SER A 558 19.44 -3.07 -8.14
CA SER A 558 18.51 -4.03 -7.53
C SER A 558 19.25 -5.16 -6.78
N SER A 559 20.40 -5.59 -7.28
CA SER A 559 21.23 -6.61 -6.62
C SER A 559 21.75 -6.15 -5.25
N LEU A 560 22.25 -4.91 -5.15
CA LEU A 560 22.70 -4.35 -3.87
C LEU A 560 21.53 -4.14 -2.90
N LYS A 561 20.39 -3.64 -3.39
CA LYS A 561 19.17 -3.51 -2.56
C LYS A 561 18.73 -4.86 -1.99
N ASN A 562 18.73 -5.91 -2.80
CA ASN A 562 18.40 -7.27 -2.36
C ASN A 562 19.43 -7.81 -1.36
N LYS A 563 20.72 -7.54 -1.54
CA LYS A 563 21.77 -7.93 -0.60
C LYS A 563 21.60 -7.26 0.76
N VAL A 564 21.35 -5.95 0.78
CA VAL A 564 21.10 -5.19 2.01
C VAL A 564 19.86 -5.75 2.72
N ARG A 565 18.75 -5.90 1.99
CA ARG A 565 17.51 -6.48 2.54
C ARG A 565 17.74 -7.86 3.15
N LYS A 566 18.41 -8.75 2.41
CA LYS A 566 18.75 -10.10 2.90
C LYS A 566 19.57 -10.04 4.19
N ALA A 567 20.56 -9.14 4.28
CA ALA A 567 21.36 -8.98 5.50
C ALA A 567 20.51 -8.53 6.68
N VAL A 568 19.59 -7.58 6.47
CA VAL A 568 18.68 -7.10 7.53
C VAL A 568 17.70 -8.18 7.95
N GLU A 569 17.10 -8.90 7.00
CA GLU A 569 16.18 -10.01 7.28
C GLU A 569 16.87 -11.13 8.07
N GLU A 570 18.08 -11.54 7.66
CA GLU A 570 18.86 -12.56 8.37
C GLU A 570 19.32 -12.08 9.76
N MET A 571 19.68 -10.81 9.91
CA MET A 571 20.00 -10.22 11.23
C MET A 571 18.77 -10.16 12.13
N MET A 572 17.62 -9.74 11.61
CA MET A 572 16.39 -9.62 12.39
C MET A 572 15.76 -10.96 12.75
N ALA A 573 16.03 -12.01 11.96
CA ALA A 573 15.62 -13.38 12.26
C ALA A 573 16.34 -13.93 13.50
N LEU A 574 17.49 -13.35 13.88
CA LEU A 574 18.18 -13.66 15.12
C LEU A 574 17.48 -12.92 16.26
N GLN A 575 16.49 -13.58 16.85
CA GLN A 575 15.75 -13.06 18.01
C GLN A 575 16.19 -13.74 19.31
N GLY A 576 16.00 -13.02 20.42
CA GLY A 576 16.10 -13.58 21.77
C GLY A 576 17.53 -13.59 22.33
N PRO A 577 18.04 -14.72 22.86
CA PRO A 577 19.25 -14.77 23.70
C PRO A 577 20.50 -14.17 23.07
N LEU A 578 20.70 -14.36 21.76
CA LEU A 578 21.91 -13.90 21.06
C LEU A 578 22.01 -12.36 21.03
N GLN A 579 20.87 -11.66 20.94
CA GLN A 579 20.89 -10.20 21.01
C GLN A 579 21.37 -9.72 22.38
N HIS A 580 20.78 -10.28 23.45
CA HIS A 580 21.15 -9.94 24.82
C HIS A 580 22.59 -10.34 25.16
N GLU A 581 23.04 -11.50 24.67
CA GLU A 581 24.42 -11.96 24.81
C GLU A 581 25.41 -10.99 24.17
N MET A 582 25.14 -10.51 22.96
CA MET A 582 26.01 -9.54 22.29
C MET A 582 26.04 -8.18 23.00
N GLU A 583 24.89 -7.69 23.47
CA GLU A 583 24.81 -6.45 24.27
C GLU A 583 25.68 -6.57 25.53
N ASN A 584 25.58 -7.70 26.24
CA ASN A 584 26.36 -7.98 27.44
C ASN A 584 27.87 -8.13 27.14
N LYS A 585 28.26 -8.83 26.06
CA LYS A 585 29.66 -9.02 25.67
C LYS A 585 30.34 -7.71 25.29
N LEU A 586 29.64 -6.86 24.53
CA LEU A 586 30.16 -5.57 24.08
C LEU A 586 30.24 -4.53 25.21
N LYS A 587 29.58 -4.76 26.36
CA LYS A 587 29.57 -3.85 27.53
C LYS A 587 29.24 -2.41 27.13
N LEU A 588 28.27 -2.26 26.22
CA LEU A 588 27.82 -0.97 25.73
C LEU A 588 26.90 -0.33 26.77
N ASN A 589 27.19 0.91 27.12
CA ASN A 589 26.36 1.66 28.07
C ASN A 589 25.41 2.63 27.38
N ASP A 590 25.75 3.12 26.19
CA ASP A 590 24.97 4.13 25.47
C ASP A 590 25.02 3.89 23.96
N TRP A 591 25.99 4.47 23.24
CA TRP A 591 26.02 4.45 21.78
C TRP A 591 26.96 3.37 21.25
N PHE A 592 26.58 2.70 20.14
CA PHE A 592 27.46 1.84 19.36
C PHE A 592 28.13 2.64 18.23
N PRO A 593 29.40 3.04 18.38
CA PRO A 593 30.10 3.77 17.33
C PRO A 593 30.44 2.85 16.15
N PHE A 594 30.34 3.39 14.95
CA PHE A 594 30.85 2.74 13.74
C PHE A 594 31.35 3.81 12.76
N SER A 595 32.33 3.45 11.95
CA SER A 595 32.87 4.35 10.94
C SER A 595 33.46 3.56 9.78
N LEU A 596 33.70 4.24 8.64
CA LEU A 596 34.29 3.59 7.47
C LEU A 596 35.60 2.86 7.80
N GLY A 597 36.47 3.51 8.59
CA GLY A 597 37.71 2.96 9.10
C GLY A 597 38.75 2.73 7.99
N GLY A 598 39.53 1.66 8.15
CA GLY A 598 40.44 1.14 7.13
C GLY A 598 41.89 1.64 7.20
N PHE A 599 42.67 1.24 6.19
CA PHE A 599 44.14 1.34 6.19
C PHE A 599 44.70 2.33 5.17
N LYS A 600 43.84 3.02 4.42
CA LYS A 600 44.27 3.95 3.39
C LYS A 600 45.00 5.12 4.03
N ALA A 601 46.29 5.28 3.72
CA ALA A 601 47.08 6.41 4.18
C ALA A 601 46.56 7.73 3.59
N TRP A 602 46.60 8.78 4.40
CA TRP A 602 46.28 10.14 4.00
C TRP A 602 47.27 11.13 4.60
N SER A 603 47.45 12.26 3.91
CA SER A 603 48.24 13.39 4.38
C SER A 603 47.56 14.69 3.98
N LYS A 604 47.62 15.70 4.84
CA LYS A 604 47.08 17.04 4.57
C LYS A 604 47.96 18.11 5.20
N SER A 605 48.30 19.13 4.43
CA SER A 605 49.06 20.29 4.91
C SER A 605 48.13 21.49 5.12
N LEU A 606 48.29 22.19 6.24
CA LEU A 606 47.55 23.41 6.58
C LEU A 606 48.51 24.47 7.13
N SER A 607 48.23 25.74 6.85
CA SER A 607 48.96 26.85 7.46
C SER A 607 48.57 27.03 8.93
N THR A 608 49.51 27.51 9.74
CA THR A 608 49.31 27.84 11.16
C THR A 608 48.16 28.83 11.36
N GLN A 609 48.00 29.84 10.50
CA GLN A 609 46.88 30.79 10.57
C GLN A 609 45.54 30.09 10.34
N LYS A 610 45.47 29.16 9.37
CA LYS A 610 44.25 28.41 9.09
C LYS A 610 43.87 27.51 10.26
N ILE A 611 44.85 26.90 10.91
CA ILE A 611 44.63 26.08 12.11
C ILE A 611 44.04 26.95 13.24
N SER A 612 44.67 28.09 13.55
CA SER A 612 44.16 29.01 14.57
C SER A 612 42.76 29.52 14.26
N ALA A 613 42.50 29.95 13.02
CA ALA A 613 41.18 30.44 12.62
C ALA A 613 40.10 29.37 12.76
N GLN A 614 40.37 28.13 12.34
CA GLN A 614 39.40 27.03 12.40
C GLN A 614 39.17 26.48 13.81
N LEU A 615 40.17 26.59 14.69
CA LEU A 615 40.08 26.17 16.09
C LEU A 615 39.65 27.31 17.03
N GLY A 616 39.54 28.56 16.53
CA GLY A 616 39.21 29.73 17.33
C GLY A 616 40.31 30.12 18.31
N LEU A 617 41.58 29.89 17.97
CA LEU A 617 42.73 30.17 18.83
C LEU A 617 43.17 31.63 18.69
N HIS A 618 43.49 32.27 19.82
CA HIS A 618 44.00 33.64 19.86
C HIS A 618 45.47 33.78 19.41
N SER A 619 46.20 32.67 19.29
CA SER A 619 47.61 32.62 18.83
C SER A 619 47.85 31.40 17.93
N THR A 620 48.95 31.43 17.17
CA THR A 620 49.35 30.29 16.32
C THR A 620 49.97 29.15 17.12
N PRO A 621 49.70 27.88 16.74
CA PRO A 621 50.32 26.72 17.37
C PRO A 621 51.80 26.61 16.98
N LEU A 622 52.66 26.51 17.99
CA LEU A 622 54.10 26.28 17.89
C LEU A 622 54.44 24.79 17.97
N VAL A 623 53.71 24.02 18.79
CA VAL A 623 53.86 22.57 18.93
C VAL A 623 52.49 21.91 18.92
N ILE A 624 52.37 20.77 18.24
CA ILE A 624 51.17 19.93 18.22
C ILE A 624 51.60 18.50 18.52
N ASP A 625 51.17 17.99 19.67
CA ASP A 625 51.50 16.64 20.11
C ASP A 625 50.25 15.85 20.42
N LYS A 626 50.38 14.52 20.36
CA LYS A 626 49.32 13.59 20.74
C LYS A 626 49.57 13.07 22.14
N THR A 627 48.72 13.49 23.09
CA THR A 627 48.83 13.08 24.49
C THR A 627 48.17 11.73 24.76
N SER A 628 47.15 11.38 23.98
CA SER A 628 46.50 10.06 24.01
C SER A 628 45.83 9.75 22.67
N PRO A 629 45.28 8.54 22.45
CA PRO A 629 44.49 8.26 21.24
C PRO A 629 43.36 9.26 20.98
N ARG A 630 42.86 9.95 22.03
CA ARG A 630 41.70 10.84 21.99
C ARG A 630 42.00 12.30 22.30
N GLN A 631 43.23 12.63 22.69
CA GLN A 631 43.59 13.99 23.09
C GLN A 631 44.89 14.43 22.41
N LEU A 632 44.93 15.72 22.14
CA LEU A 632 46.05 16.42 21.54
C LEU A 632 46.40 17.60 22.44
N SER A 633 47.68 17.90 22.60
CA SER A 633 48.16 19.14 23.21
C SER A 633 48.64 20.09 22.12
N LEU A 634 48.28 21.36 22.26
CA LEU A 634 48.76 22.46 21.44
C LEU A 634 49.50 23.44 22.35
N LYS A 635 50.77 23.70 22.06
CA LYS A 635 51.51 24.82 22.68
C LYS A 635 51.46 25.99 21.72
N LEU A 636 50.88 27.11 22.15
CA LEU A 636 50.76 28.31 21.34
C LEU A 636 52.02 29.17 21.40
N LYS A 637 52.25 30.03 20.42
CA LYS A 637 53.32 31.05 20.46
C LYS A 637 53.22 32.00 21.66
N SER A 638 52.02 32.22 22.19
CA SER A 638 51.78 32.98 23.43
C SER A 638 52.32 32.28 24.69
N GLY A 639 52.76 31.03 24.59
CA GLY A 639 53.21 30.21 25.73
C GLY A 639 52.10 29.36 26.36
N GLU A 640 50.83 29.63 26.04
CA GLU A 640 49.67 28.88 26.53
C GLU A 640 49.67 27.43 25.98
N ALA A 641 49.28 26.48 26.83
CA ALA A 641 49.07 25.08 26.46
C ALA A 641 47.58 24.72 26.53
N ILE A 642 47.04 24.18 25.43
CA ILE A 642 45.63 23.81 25.31
C ILE A 642 45.54 22.31 25.02
N THR A 643 44.66 21.61 25.71
CA THR A 643 44.33 20.21 25.38
C THR A 643 43.01 20.16 24.62
N LEU A 644 43.02 19.55 23.43
CA LEU A 644 41.85 19.35 22.59
C LEU A 644 41.52 17.88 22.43
N ASN A 645 40.22 17.58 22.35
CA ASN A 645 39.76 16.27 21.92
C ASN A 645 40.09 16.05 20.43
N CYS A 646 40.62 14.88 20.08
CA CYS A 646 41.06 14.62 18.71
C CYS A 646 39.92 14.65 17.69
N GLU A 647 38.71 14.23 18.07
CA GLU A 647 37.54 14.35 17.19
C GLU A 647 37.16 15.81 16.95
N LEU A 648 37.30 16.68 17.95
CA LEU A 648 37.11 18.12 17.74
C LEU A 648 38.14 18.65 16.76
N PHE A 649 39.41 18.32 16.96
CA PHE A 649 40.52 18.75 16.09
C PHE A 649 40.32 18.29 14.64
N ARG A 650 40.04 16.99 14.45
CA ARG A 650 39.76 16.39 13.13
C ARG A 650 38.60 17.07 12.43
N ASN A 651 37.48 17.28 13.13
CA ASN A 651 36.26 17.84 12.53
C ASN A 651 36.44 19.31 12.13
N GLN A 652 37.10 20.14 12.95
CA GLN A 652 37.33 21.55 12.64
C GLN A 652 38.30 21.73 11.46
N LEU A 653 39.35 20.91 11.41
CA LEU A 653 40.35 20.96 10.34
C LEU A 653 39.96 20.14 9.10
N LYS A 654 38.79 19.48 9.12
CA LYS A 654 38.26 18.61 8.05
C LYS A 654 39.27 17.53 7.65
N LEU A 655 39.79 16.79 8.64
CA LEU A 655 40.73 15.68 8.45
C LEU A 655 39.98 14.35 8.29
N PRO A 656 40.48 13.38 7.50
CA PRO A 656 39.80 12.08 7.33
C PRO A 656 39.63 11.30 8.63
N SER A 657 40.69 11.21 9.44
CA SER A 657 40.70 10.59 10.77
C SER A 657 41.54 11.39 11.77
N CYS A 658 41.59 10.98 13.03
CA CYS A 658 42.50 11.54 14.01
C CYS A 658 43.96 11.33 13.54
N PRO A 659 44.78 12.40 13.39
CA PRO A 659 46.14 12.24 12.89
C PRO A 659 46.97 11.31 13.78
N GLN A 660 47.87 10.58 13.15
CA GLN A 660 48.85 9.73 13.80
C GLN A 660 50.20 10.44 13.93
N SER A 661 50.51 11.33 12.99
CA SER A 661 51.73 12.14 13.05
C SER A 661 51.49 13.59 12.63
N PHE A 662 52.37 14.44 13.16
CA PHE A 662 52.38 15.89 13.03
C PHE A 662 53.80 16.28 12.66
N THR A 663 53.99 16.95 11.54
CA THR A 663 55.32 17.40 11.12
C THR A 663 55.22 18.83 10.64
N GLN A 664 55.98 19.72 11.27
CA GLN A 664 56.14 21.07 10.77
C GLN A 664 57.03 21.02 9.52
N THR A 665 56.47 21.35 8.35
CA THR A 665 57.21 21.28 7.08
C THR A 665 57.86 22.60 6.70
N LYS A 666 57.32 23.72 7.20
CA LYS A 666 57.85 25.08 7.11
C LYS A 666 57.48 25.83 8.39
N ALA A 667 58.13 26.97 8.66
CA ALA A 667 57.85 27.78 9.84
C ALA A 667 56.35 28.11 10.04
N ASP A 668 55.58 28.17 8.95
CA ASP A 668 54.16 28.51 8.92
C ASP A 668 53.21 27.36 8.51
N HIS A 669 53.70 26.14 8.29
CA HIS A 669 52.90 25.00 7.81
C HIS A 669 53.07 23.72 8.63
N TRP A 670 51.94 23.05 8.89
CA TRP A 670 51.88 21.72 9.50
C TRP A 670 51.35 20.71 8.49
N LYS A 671 52.04 19.57 8.40
CA LYS A 671 51.60 18.36 7.70
C LYS A 671 51.06 17.38 8.74
N PHE A 672 49.82 16.95 8.52
CA PHE A 672 49.15 15.91 9.29
C PHE A 672 49.08 14.66 8.45
N SER A 673 49.34 13.49 9.03
CA SER A 673 49.10 12.22 8.36
C SER A 673 48.54 11.14 9.28
N GLY A 674 47.87 10.17 8.68
CA GLY A 674 47.22 9.06 9.36
C GLY A 674 46.63 8.07 8.38
N ASN A 675 45.86 7.12 8.90
CA ASN A 675 45.22 6.06 8.12
C ASN A 675 43.71 6.06 8.33
N GLY A 676 43.00 5.60 7.29
CA GLY A 676 41.56 5.37 7.33
C GLY A 676 40.73 6.65 7.42
N GLU A 677 39.43 6.47 7.62
CA GLU A 677 38.45 7.55 7.72
C GLU A 677 37.48 7.29 8.86
N GLY A 678 37.20 8.30 9.69
CA GLY A 678 36.31 8.15 10.83
C GLY A 678 36.96 8.39 12.18
N HIS A 679 36.19 8.11 13.23
CA HIS A 679 36.59 8.37 14.61
C HIS A 679 37.41 7.24 15.25
N GLY A 680 37.55 6.11 14.55
CA GLY A 680 38.35 4.97 15.02
C GLY A 680 37.79 4.26 16.25
N LEU A 681 36.48 4.41 16.50
CA LEU A 681 35.77 3.77 17.61
C LEU A 681 34.75 2.77 17.07
N GLY A 682 34.55 1.70 17.83
CA GLY A 682 33.64 0.60 17.56
C GLY A 682 33.93 -0.09 16.24
N LEU A 683 32.88 -0.34 15.46
CA LEU A 683 32.98 -1.13 14.24
C LEU A 683 33.63 -0.33 13.11
N SER A 684 34.84 -0.75 12.72
CA SER A 684 35.51 -0.31 11.49
C SER A 684 34.97 -1.13 10.31
N LEU A 685 34.21 -0.49 9.42
CA LEU A 685 33.47 -1.19 8.35
C LEU A 685 34.42 -1.87 7.36
N ILE A 686 35.56 -1.25 7.02
CA ILE A 686 36.58 -1.86 6.16
C ILE A 686 37.24 -3.06 6.84
N GLU A 687 37.59 -2.98 8.12
CA GLU A 687 38.17 -4.13 8.86
C GLU A 687 37.17 -5.28 8.97
N ALA A 688 35.91 -4.96 9.30
CA ALA A 688 34.83 -5.93 9.36
C ALA A 688 34.56 -6.59 7.99
N ASP A 689 34.71 -5.85 6.88
CA ASP A 689 34.61 -6.39 5.51
C ASP A 689 35.71 -7.38 5.19
N LEU A 690 36.95 -7.09 5.60
CA LEU A 690 38.07 -8.01 5.40
C LEU A 690 37.90 -9.31 6.20
N ARG A 691 37.48 -9.20 7.47
CA ARG A 691 37.19 -10.35 8.33
C ARG A 691 36.04 -11.20 7.78
N ALA A 692 34.99 -10.56 7.31
CA ALA A 692 33.88 -11.25 6.68
C ALA A 692 34.32 -12.01 5.42
N ARG A 693 35.20 -11.41 4.60
CA ARG A 693 35.78 -12.07 3.41
C ARG A 693 36.73 -13.20 3.76
N SER A 694 37.36 -13.18 4.92
CA SER A 694 38.16 -14.29 5.44
C SER A 694 37.31 -15.38 6.13
N GLY A 695 35.98 -15.31 6.02
CA GLY A 695 35.06 -16.35 6.48
C GLY A 695 34.45 -16.13 7.87
N LEU A 696 34.71 -15.01 8.53
CA LEU A 696 34.08 -14.74 9.83
C LEU A 696 32.61 -14.38 9.66
N SER A 697 31.78 -14.95 10.53
CA SER A 697 30.38 -14.56 10.71
C SER A 697 30.28 -13.19 11.39
N PHE A 698 29.13 -12.52 11.24
CA PHE A 698 28.91 -11.22 11.89
C PHE A 698 28.98 -11.31 13.43
N VAL A 699 28.60 -12.45 14.03
CA VAL A 699 28.73 -12.69 15.47
C VAL A 699 30.20 -12.67 15.86
N GLN A 700 31.05 -13.42 15.16
CA GLN A 700 32.50 -13.45 15.42
C GLN A 700 33.13 -12.07 15.22
N ILE A 701 32.69 -11.30 14.23
CA ILE A 701 33.14 -9.92 14.01
C ILE A 701 32.83 -9.04 15.23
N LEU A 702 31.61 -9.12 15.77
CA LEU A 702 31.20 -8.36 16.97
C LEU A 702 31.94 -8.86 18.23
N GLU A 703 32.14 -10.16 18.38
CA GLU A 703 32.90 -10.74 19.49
C GLU A 703 34.36 -10.29 19.48
N GLU A 704 35.02 -10.26 18.33
CA GLU A 704 36.37 -9.72 18.24
C GLU A 704 36.44 -8.24 18.59
N LEU A 705 35.41 -7.46 18.25
CA LEU A 705 35.33 -6.07 18.67
C LEU A 705 35.24 -5.95 20.20
N SER A 706 34.54 -6.87 20.87
CA SER A 706 34.44 -6.89 22.34
C SER A 706 35.78 -7.14 23.06
N LYS A 707 36.75 -7.76 22.38
CA LYS A 707 38.10 -8.04 22.93
C LYS A 707 38.99 -6.80 23.00
N ASP A 708 38.63 -5.72 22.32
CA ASP A 708 39.35 -4.44 22.35
C ASP A 708 38.47 -3.34 22.98
N PRO A 709 38.45 -3.24 24.33
CA PRO A 709 37.63 -2.25 25.02
C PRO A 709 37.99 -0.81 24.67
N THR A 710 39.20 -0.54 24.14
CA THR A 710 39.65 0.80 23.76
C THR A 710 38.91 1.32 22.52
N LYS A 711 38.41 0.41 21.67
CA LYS A 711 37.54 0.78 20.54
C LYS A 711 36.12 1.08 21.01
N LEU A 712 35.64 0.47 22.10
CA LEU A 712 34.25 0.58 22.55
C LEU A 712 34.00 1.69 23.58
N ARG A 713 35.03 2.11 24.33
CA ARG A 713 34.93 3.11 25.40
C ARG A 713 35.57 4.41 25.05
#